data_AF-A0A9W4GY34-F1
#
_entry.id   AF-A0A9W4GY34-F1
#
_cell.length_a   1.000
_cell.length_b   1.000
_cell.length_c   1.000
_cell.angle_alpha   90.00
_cell.angle_beta   90.00
_cell.angle_gamma   90.00
#
_symmetry.space_group_name_H-M   'P 1'
#
loop_
_entity.id
_entity.type
_entity.pdbx_description
1 polymer ?
#
loop_
_entity_poly.entity_id
_entity_poly.type
_entity_poly.pdbx_seq_one_letter_code
_entity_poly.pdbx_strand_id
1 'polypeptide(L)'
;MSAMMDNRDPAVSVIVIVYNDADRLPTAVRSVLDQTLHSVEVVIVDDHSPDRSFEVAQELAAAHPDRIRAYQLPENSGAGGEPRNLGITKVRGRYVMFLDSDDVLELNACRNMLEAAERTGADMVSGLCVRTFLDSRHGKIDKWYEWLYRTTRVLDSVLELPDLFVFDTLSTNKCYRRDFLLDNDLRFPKGLLYEDLLFAARAYLAAQRITLIPNEVYYWHVRENAKKKSVTNRRHEMSNFTDRIEIHRRIDALLRERGYDELRLAKDVKFLKHDLVLHLRDLPFRDQEFRHEFARIARGYLAGIDDSAYDALLPIHAICAYLLLEEDWPNLATAVDTLLNRSKLSSPLAERDGRIYWCSDHLYDERARRILDVTELGYHTKSIDGLFLRNALTSYDQDAKGIRVAGSIVNPLGVIPPDAKLSATLEFKARRKSLQQFSFPVGRITHAGDHLEWSAEAPLASKLRPLGFIDALWDVRLILKVNGKKTNTRITVGDVPLEGSGRLRARPRLTRLVSDTLEPEVSARGHLAFQLVAAGALSRRSRALIDQALEGAPGTVAKAGVRKAKKVRRNLKSGDTKLRAYHEIFMKLPVRKRTVVFESHLGRQYSDSPRAIYEEMRRQGLDFTAVWSYDKSPEGFPKDAELVKRWSWPYLRALAQAEFWVDNQSYPVRLAKRKETTYIQTWHGSALKKMGFDSPEFRTKTKAQQADQQRVLDRFDHFLVRTEHDVRTLVPAFRLPDSKIVRSGYPRNDSLVAAAKAEAEGGGRVRGALAEKLGIPDDRKILLYAPTFRSSPDGAVQKFEPPFDVEEFAERFGDRYVLLMRSHYLNNVVLPPSVRGRVIDVSGIHDVTPLYLLADALITDYSSVMFDYALLGRPMLFFAYDLDDYVNGLRGTYFDLVKHAPGPVVERTEELYSALDDLDAVDRDWADARKRFVAEFGEYDRGDAARQIVDTFFRRGGQK
;
A
#
# COMPACT_ATOMS: atom_id res chain seq x y z
N MET A 1 -55.09 13.95 14.76
CA MET A 1 -55.99 13.03 14.04
C MET A 1 -55.14 12.05 13.27
N SER A 2 -55.09 10.80 13.74
CA SER A 2 -54.32 9.72 13.14
C SER A 2 -55.08 9.17 11.93
N ALA A 3 -54.59 9.43 10.72
CA ALA A 3 -55.08 8.72 9.54
C ALA A 3 -54.67 7.24 9.68
N MET A 4 -55.64 6.34 9.76
CA MET A 4 -55.40 4.91 9.63
C MET A 4 -54.81 4.67 8.23
N MET A 5 -53.52 4.37 8.16
CA MET A 5 -52.82 4.00 6.93
C MET A 5 -53.27 2.62 6.47
N ASP A 6 -53.60 2.48 5.19
CA ASP A 6 -53.96 1.22 4.55
C ASP A 6 -52.74 0.27 4.59
N ASN A 7 -52.92 -0.93 5.14
CA ASN A 7 -51.87 -1.94 5.35
C ASN A 7 -51.43 -2.62 4.02
N ARG A 8 -51.62 -1.94 2.87
CA ARG A 8 -51.38 -2.42 1.51
C ARG A 8 -50.27 -1.69 0.78
N ASP A 9 -49.83 -0.52 1.26
CA ASP A 9 -48.76 0.22 0.60
C ASP A 9 -47.37 -0.34 0.97
N PRO A 10 -46.44 -0.47 -0.01
CA PRO A 10 -45.12 -1.03 0.24
C PRO A 10 -44.30 -0.12 1.17
N ALA A 11 -43.41 -0.69 1.98
CA ALA A 11 -42.52 0.09 2.82
C ALA A 11 -41.40 0.75 2.00
N VAL A 12 -40.83 0.01 1.04
CA VAL A 12 -39.76 0.47 0.15
C VAL A 12 -40.16 0.21 -1.30
N SER A 13 -39.94 1.20 -2.17
CA SER A 13 -39.99 1.05 -3.62
C SER A 13 -38.61 1.10 -4.21
N VAL A 14 -38.24 0.09 -5.00
CA VAL A 14 -37.00 0.09 -5.77
C VAL A 14 -37.30 0.45 -7.21
N ILE A 15 -36.76 1.58 -7.67
CA ILE A 15 -36.85 2.01 -9.06
C ILE A 15 -35.71 1.34 -9.83
N VAL A 16 -36.05 0.48 -10.79
CA VAL A 16 -35.10 -0.21 -11.66
C VAL A 16 -35.12 0.48 -13.02
N ILE A 17 -33.99 1.05 -13.43
CA ILE A 17 -33.88 1.68 -14.75
C ILE A 17 -33.23 0.72 -15.75
N VAL A 18 -33.69 0.76 -17.01
CA VAL A 18 -33.19 -0.13 -18.05
C VAL A 18 -33.09 0.58 -19.40
N TYR A 19 -31.99 0.31 -20.12
CA TYR A 19 -31.82 0.67 -21.51
C TYR A 19 -30.94 -0.36 -22.22
N ASN A 20 -31.47 -1.06 -23.23
CA ASN A 20 -30.75 -2.10 -23.97
C ASN A 20 -30.11 -3.20 -23.09
N ASP A 21 -30.88 -3.72 -22.12
CA ASP A 21 -30.37 -4.69 -21.15
C ASP A 21 -31.37 -5.80 -20.77
N ALA A 22 -32.06 -6.33 -21.76
CA ALA A 22 -33.02 -7.42 -21.60
C ALA A 22 -32.44 -8.65 -20.86
N ASP A 23 -31.16 -8.96 -21.08
CA ASP A 23 -30.51 -10.15 -20.52
C ASP A 23 -30.23 -10.05 -19.01
N ARG A 24 -29.95 -8.85 -18.48
CA ARG A 24 -29.58 -8.66 -17.07
C ARG A 24 -30.72 -8.17 -16.19
N LEU A 25 -31.70 -7.48 -16.77
CA LEU A 25 -32.88 -6.98 -16.06
C LEU A 25 -33.54 -8.02 -15.14
N PRO A 26 -33.77 -9.29 -15.54
CA PRO A 26 -34.35 -10.30 -14.64
C PRO A 26 -33.52 -10.58 -13.39
N THR A 27 -32.20 -10.46 -13.47
CA THR A 27 -31.29 -10.67 -12.32
C THR A 27 -31.38 -9.51 -11.34
N ALA A 28 -31.37 -8.27 -11.84
CA ALA A 28 -31.56 -7.08 -11.02
C ALA A 28 -32.91 -7.11 -10.29
N VAL A 29 -34.01 -7.37 -11.02
CA VAL A 29 -35.36 -7.47 -10.45
C VAL A 29 -35.46 -8.60 -9.42
N ARG A 30 -34.86 -9.76 -9.70
CA ARG A 30 -34.84 -10.87 -8.73
C ARG A 30 -34.13 -10.47 -7.43
N SER A 31 -33.04 -9.71 -7.49
CA SER A 31 -32.35 -9.24 -6.27
C SER A 31 -33.24 -8.36 -5.36
N VAL A 32 -34.26 -7.72 -5.94
CA VAL A 32 -35.27 -6.97 -5.20
C VAL A 32 -36.39 -7.87 -4.69
N LEU A 33 -36.85 -8.83 -5.50
CA LEU A 33 -37.91 -9.77 -5.10
C LEU A 33 -37.48 -10.68 -3.94
N ASP A 34 -36.21 -11.05 -3.91
CA ASP A 34 -35.58 -11.94 -2.92
C ASP A 34 -35.21 -11.22 -1.61
N GLN A 35 -35.45 -9.90 -1.51
CA GLN A 35 -35.16 -9.13 -0.29
C GLN A 35 -35.83 -9.75 0.94
N THR A 36 -35.12 -9.74 2.06
CA THR A 36 -35.67 -10.23 3.34
C THR A 36 -36.79 -9.35 3.89
N LEU A 37 -36.92 -8.11 3.41
CA LEU A 37 -38.09 -7.28 3.63
C LEU A 37 -39.16 -7.63 2.58
N HIS A 38 -40.29 -8.18 3.00
CA HIS A 38 -41.35 -8.60 2.07
C HIS A 38 -42.22 -7.43 1.54
N SER A 39 -42.27 -6.31 2.27
CA SER A 39 -43.02 -5.10 1.86
C SER A 39 -42.19 -4.22 0.91
N VAL A 40 -41.81 -4.80 -0.24
CA VAL A 40 -41.01 -4.15 -1.29
C VAL A 40 -41.70 -4.26 -2.63
N GLU A 41 -41.84 -3.13 -3.32
CA GLU A 41 -42.26 -3.07 -4.73
C GLU A 41 -41.11 -2.73 -5.67
N VAL A 42 -41.25 -3.12 -6.93
CA VAL A 42 -40.34 -2.83 -8.04
C VAL A 42 -41.06 -1.93 -9.04
N VAL A 43 -40.45 -0.81 -9.40
CA VAL A 43 -40.92 0.07 -10.48
C VAL A 43 -39.85 0.07 -11.57
N ILE A 44 -40.10 -0.68 -12.65
CA ILE A 44 -39.20 -0.76 -13.80
C ILE A 44 -39.53 0.39 -14.74
N VAL A 45 -38.52 1.16 -15.14
CA VAL A 45 -38.67 2.26 -16.10
C VAL A 45 -37.67 2.06 -17.25
N ASP A 46 -38.21 1.79 -18.44
CA ASP A 46 -37.45 1.64 -19.67
C ASP A 46 -37.24 2.98 -20.36
N ASP A 47 -35.99 3.29 -20.71
CA ASP A 47 -35.58 4.49 -21.44
C ASP A 47 -35.78 4.35 -22.96
N HIS A 48 -36.94 3.84 -23.36
CA HIS A 48 -37.29 3.60 -24.76
C HIS A 48 -36.27 2.71 -25.49
N SER A 49 -36.03 1.52 -24.95
CA SER A 49 -35.05 0.58 -25.51
C SER A 49 -35.46 0.11 -26.92
N PRO A 50 -34.52 0.10 -27.89
CA PRO A 50 -34.75 -0.47 -29.20
C PRO A 50 -34.67 -2.01 -29.23
N ASP A 51 -34.23 -2.66 -28.16
CA ASP A 51 -34.26 -4.11 -28.00
C ASP A 51 -35.50 -4.59 -27.21
N ARG A 52 -35.53 -5.86 -26.82
CA ARG A 52 -36.66 -6.47 -26.10
C ARG A 52 -36.72 -6.12 -24.60
N SER A 53 -35.98 -5.12 -24.13
CA SER A 53 -35.93 -4.79 -22.68
C SER A 53 -37.30 -4.44 -22.11
N PHE A 54 -38.11 -3.65 -22.84
CA PHE A 54 -39.45 -3.30 -22.37
C PHE A 54 -40.41 -4.49 -22.37
N GLU A 55 -40.31 -5.38 -23.36
CA GLU A 55 -41.07 -6.63 -23.36
C GLU A 55 -40.75 -7.47 -22.12
N VAL A 56 -39.46 -7.62 -21.78
CA VAL A 56 -39.03 -8.32 -20.57
C VAL A 56 -39.55 -7.63 -19.30
N ALA A 57 -39.56 -6.30 -19.26
CA ALA A 57 -40.15 -5.56 -18.15
C ALA A 57 -41.66 -5.84 -17.99
N GLN A 58 -42.41 -5.92 -19.11
CA GLN A 58 -43.83 -6.27 -19.12
C GLN A 58 -44.06 -7.73 -18.68
N GLU A 59 -43.23 -8.67 -19.14
CA GLU A 59 -43.28 -10.08 -18.71
C GLU A 59 -43.07 -10.21 -17.19
N LEU A 60 -42.09 -9.49 -16.64
CA LEU A 60 -41.82 -9.47 -15.19
C LEU A 60 -42.99 -8.84 -14.41
N ALA A 61 -43.57 -7.75 -14.92
CA ALA A 61 -44.76 -7.13 -14.33
C ALA A 61 -45.98 -8.07 -14.35
N ALA A 62 -46.21 -8.77 -15.45
CA ALA A 62 -47.30 -9.73 -15.59
C ALA A 62 -47.12 -10.96 -14.67
N ALA A 63 -45.88 -11.39 -14.43
CA ALA A 63 -45.57 -12.50 -13.51
C ALA A 63 -45.77 -12.13 -12.03
N HIS A 64 -45.66 -10.84 -11.69
CA HIS A 64 -45.76 -10.35 -10.32
C HIS A 64 -46.58 -9.04 -10.22
N PRO A 65 -47.87 -9.04 -10.61
CA PRO A 65 -48.65 -7.81 -10.82
C PRO A 65 -48.88 -6.99 -9.55
N ASP A 66 -48.85 -7.63 -8.37
CA ASP A 66 -49.00 -6.94 -7.09
C ASP A 66 -47.71 -6.26 -6.61
N ARG A 67 -46.56 -6.64 -7.16
CA ARG A 67 -45.23 -6.20 -6.70
C ARG A 67 -44.41 -5.46 -7.75
N ILE A 68 -44.69 -5.64 -9.03
CA ILE A 68 -43.89 -5.08 -10.13
C ILE A 68 -44.78 -4.26 -11.05
N ARG A 69 -44.30 -3.07 -11.41
CA ARG A 69 -44.92 -2.22 -12.43
C ARG A 69 -43.87 -1.79 -13.43
N ALA A 70 -44.22 -1.81 -14.71
CA ALA A 70 -43.34 -1.42 -15.80
C ALA A 70 -43.88 -0.19 -16.53
N TYR A 71 -43.01 0.77 -16.80
CA TYR A 71 -43.28 1.99 -17.55
C TYR A 71 -42.23 2.18 -18.63
N GLN A 72 -42.59 2.87 -19.70
CA GLN A 72 -41.67 3.24 -20.77
C GLN A 72 -41.73 4.74 -21.01
N LEU A 73 -40.59 5.36 -21.26
CA LEU A 73 -40.53 6.74 -21.74
C LEU A 73 -40.99 6.85 -23.20
N PRO A 74 -41.59 7.98 -23.60
CA PRO A 74 -42.07 8.17 -24.98
C PRO A 74 -40.92 8.18 -26.00
N GLU A 75 -39.72 8.58 -25.60
CA GLU A 75 -38.51 8.63 -26.41
C GLU A 75 -37.26 8.36 -25.54
N ASN A 76 -36.14 8.04 -26.17
CA ASN A 76 -34.88 7.80 -25.46
C ASN A 76 -34.31 9.12 -24.92
N SER A 77 -34.05 9.19 -23.61
CA SER A 77 -33.57 10.41 -22.95
C SER A 77 -32.04 10.60 -23.02
N GLY A 78 -31.30 9.55 -23.40
CA GLY A 78 -29.85 9.57 -23.56
C GLY A 78 -29.02 9.45 -22.27
N ALA A 79 -29.66 9.44 -21.09
CA ALA A 79 -29.01 9.31 -19.77
C ALA A 79 -29.95 8.65 -18.74
N GLY A 80 -29.41 8.15 -17.63
CA GLY A 80 -30.18 7.43 -16.61
C GLY A 80 -31.14 8.28 -15.78
N GLY A 81 -31.02 9.61 -15.84
CA GLY A 81 -31.78 10.54 -14.99
C GLY A 81 -33.29 10.57 -15.24
N GLU A 82 -33.74 10.60 -16.48
CA GLU A 82 -35.18 10.72 -16.79
C GLU A 82 -35.99 9.47 -16.42
N PRO A 83 -35.50 8.24 -16.66
CA PRO A 83 -36.15 7.03 -16.14
C PRO A 83 -36.29 7.05 -14.61
N ARG A 84 -35.25 7.51 -13.88
CA ARG A 84 -35.31 7.66 -12.41
C ARG A 84 -36.35 8.70 -11.99
N ASN A 85 -36.40 9.85 -12.67
CA ASN A 85 -37.39 10.91 -12.42
C ASN A 85 -38.83 10.40 -12.62
N LEU A 86 -39.11 9.71 -13.73
CA LEU A 86 -40.42 9.09 -13.95
C LEU A 86 -40.73 8.08 -12.83
N GLY A 87 -39.75 7.25 -12.46
CA GLY A 87 -39.88 6.32 -11.35
C GLY A 87 -40.32 6.99 -10.04
N ILE A 88 -39.70 8.11 -9.65
CA ILE A 88 -40.07 8.87 -8.43
C ILE A 88 -41.56 9.26 -8.43
N THR A 89 -42.15 9.54 -9.59
CA THR A 89 -43.57 9.87 -9.70
C THR A 89 -44.52 8.66 -9.64
N LYS A 90 -44.00 7.44 -9.83
CA LYS A 90 -44.80 6.19 -9.93
C LYS A 90 -44.71 5.31 -8.68
N VAL A 91 -43.69 5.50 -7.85
CA VAL A 91 -43.53 4.75 -6.60
C VAL A 91 -44.63 5.07 -5.58
N ARG A 92 -45.05 4.05 -4.83
CA ARG A 92 -46.01 4.16 -3.73
C ARG A 92 -45.34 4.12 -2.37
N GLY A 93 -44.17 3.50 -2.26
CA GLY A 93 -43.54 3.19 -1.00
C GLY A 93 -43.09 4.43 -0.23
N ARG A 94 -43.05 4.29 1.10
CA ARG A 94 -42.63 5.37 2.01
C ARG A 94 -41.17 5.75 1.82
N TYR A 95 -40.34 4.79 1.39
CA TYR A 95 -38.94 4.99 1.06
C TYR A 95 -38.64 4.53 -0.36
N VAL A 96 -37.62 5.14 -0.98
CA VAL A 96 -37.26 4.94 -2.37
C VAL A 96 -35.78 4.57 -2.47
N MET A 97 -35.47 3.55 -3.27
CA MET A 97 -34.10 3.18 -3.65
C MET A 97 -33.99 3.10 -5.19
N PHE A 98 -32.78 3.24 -5.72
CA PHE A 98 -32.50 3.12 -7.16
C PHE A 98 -31.62 1.91 -7.44
N LEU A 99 -31.88 1.22 -8.56
CA LEU A 99 -31.11 0.07 -9.03
C LEU A 99 -30.93 0.14 -10.55
N ASP A 100 -29.70 -0.05 -11.01
CA ASP A 100 -29.40 -0.15 -12.43
C ASP A 100 -29.60 -1.60 -12.91
N SER A 101 -30.02 -1.81 -14.17
CA SER A 101 -30.40 -3.13 -14.69
C SER A 101 -29.27 -4.17 -14.75
N ASP A 102 -28.01 -3.73 -14.70
CA ASP A 102 -26.82 -4.58 -14.71
C ASP A 102 -26.22 -4.88 -13.33
N ASP A 103 -26.79 -4.28 -12.28
CA ASP A 103 -26.36 -4.39 -10.88
C ASP A 103 -27.36 -5.19 -10.03
N VAL A 104 -27.01 -5.45 -8.77
CA VAL A 104 -27.89 -6.16 -7.82
C VAL A 104 -27.79 -5.57 -6.42
N LEU A 105 -28.90 -5.65 -5.66
CA LEU A 105 -28.90 -5.32 -4.24
C LEU A 105 -28.36 -6.48 -3.38
N GLU A 106 -27.78 -6.14 -2.23
CA GLU A 106 -27.49 -7.12 -1.18
C GLU A 106 -28.81 -7.65 -0.59
N LEU A 107 -28.85 -8.91 -0.14
CA LEU A 107 -30.06 -9.63 0.28
C LEU A 107 -30.87 -8.91 1.37
N ASN A 108 -30.22 -8.16 2.24
CA ASN A 108 -30.82 -7.42 3.36
C ASN A 108 -30.79 -5.89 3.15
N ALA A 109 -30.44 -5.40 1.96
CA ALA A 109 -30.28 -3.98 1.68
C ALA A 109 -31.53 -3.18 2.06
N CYS A 110 -32.71 -3.56 1.57
CA CYS A 110 -33.96 -2.85 1.84
C CYS A 110 -34.31 -2.83 3.33
N ARG A 111 -34.11 -3.97 4.03
CA ARG A 111 -34.36 -4.08 5.47
C ARG A 111 -33.42 -3.18 6.27
N ASN A 112 -32.11 -3.32 6.08
CA ASN A 112 -31.10 -2.58 6.84
C ASN A 112 -31.27 -1.06 6.64
N MET A 113 -31.55 -0.62 5.42
CA MET A 113 -31.74 0.79 5.10
C MET A 113 -33.03 1.33 5.70
N LEU A 114 -34.13 0.59 5.63
CA LEU A 114 -35.41 0.97 6.24
C LEU A 114 -35.30 1.06 7.77
N GLU A 115 -34.73 0.03 8.42
CA GLU A 115 -34.56 0.00 9.88
C GLU A 115 -33.69 1.17 10.36
N ALA A 116 -32.63 1.49 9.62
CA ALA A 116 -31.80 2.66 9.92
C ALA A 116 -32.58 3.97 9.76
N ALA A 117 -33.37 4.10 8.68
CA ALA A 117 -34.16 5.29 8.42
C ALA A 117 -35.21 5.53 9.51
N GLU A 118 -36.00 4.51 9.86
CA GLU A 118 -37.06 4.62 10.86
C GLU A 118 -36.50 4.82 12.27
N ARG A 119 -35.40 4.15 12.62
CA ARG A 119 -34.75 4.30 13.94
C ARG A 119 -34.21 5.71 14.18
N THR A 120 -33.75 6.38 13.12
CA THR A 120 -33.06 7.68 13.23
C THR A 120 -33.95 8.85 12.79
N GLY A 121 -35.04 8.57 12.10
CA GLY A 121 -35.86 9.59 11.43
C GLY A 121 -35.12 10.25 10.26
N ALA A 122 -34.19 9.54 9.61
CA ALA A 122 -33.38 10.09 8.53
C ALA A 122 -34.21 10.40 7.27
N ASP A 123 -33.87 11.51 6.61
CA ASP A 123 -34.37 11.85 5.28
C ASP A 123 -33.75 10.94 4.22
N MET A 124 -32.49 10.56 4.46
CA MET A 124 -31.77 9.61 3.62
C MET A 124 -30.79 8.75 4.42
N VAL A 125 -30.64 7.50 3.98
CA VAL A 125 -29.66 6.55 4.49
C VAL A 125 -28.70 6.19 3.37
N SER A 126 -27.41 6.06 3.66
CA SER A 126 -26.38 5.57 2.73
C SER A 126 -25.68 4.34 3.31
N GLY A 127 -25.50 3.30 2.48
CA GLY A 127 -24.77 2.09 2.84
C GLY A 127 -23.55 1.85 1.95
N LEU A 128 -22.77 0.82 2.28
CA LEU A 128 -21.55 0.49 1.57
C LEU A 128 -21.86 -0.11 0.18
N CYS A 129 -21.32 0.52 -0.86
CA CYS A 129 -21.31 -0.02 -2.22
C CYS A 129 -20.05 -0.89 -2.44
N VAL A 130 -20.21 -2.02 -3.11
CA VAL A 130 -19.11 -2.94 -3.42
C VAL A 130 -19.05 -3.21 -4.92
N ARG A 131 -17.92 -2.90 -5.53
CA ARG A 131 -17.64 -3.23 -6.93
C ARG A 131 -17.22 -4.67 -7.09
N THR A 132 -17.91 -5.40 -7.93
CA THR A 132 -17.65 -6.82 -8.20
C THR A 132 -17.21 -7.00 -9.66
N PHE A 133 -15.97 -7.44 -9.85
CA PHE A 133 -15.36 -7.55 -11.18
C PHE A 133 -15.66 -8.92 -11.81
N LEU A 134 -16.68 -8.97 -12.67
CA LEU A 134 -17.23 -10.22 -13.22
C LEU A 134 -16.26 -10.96 -14.15
N ASP A 135 -15.37 -10.23 -14.82
CA ASP A 135 -14.38 -10.83 -15.74
C ASP A 135 -13.09 -11.27 -15.01
N SER A 136 -13.00 -11.04 -13.70
CA SER A 136 -11.82 -11.36 -12.92
C SER A 136 -11.71 -12.87 -12.65
N ARG A 137 -10.58 -13.46 -13.04
CA ARG A 137 -10.26 -14.88 -12.82
C ARG A 137 -10.20 -15.31 -11.35
N HIS A 138 -10.18 -14.35 -10.43
CA HIS A 138 -10.00 -14.55 -8.99
C HIS A 138 -11.14 -13.98 -8.14
N GLY A 139 -12.24 -13.50 -8.74
CA GLY A 139 -13.35 -12.89 -7.99
C GLY A 139 -12.91 -11.60 -7.27
N LYS A 140 -12.35 -10.65 -8.01
CA LYS A 140 -11.89 -9.38 -7.45
C LYS A 140 -13.11 -8.56 -7.02
N ILE A 141 -13.07 -8.06 -5.80
CA ILE A 141 -14.02 -7.08 -5.26
C ILE A 141 -13.26 -5.82 -4.80
N ASP A 142 -13.95 -4.68 -4.78
CA ASP A 142 -13.42 -3.39 -4.32
C ASP A 142 -14.52 -2.61 -3.59
N LYS A 143 -14.30 -2.30 -2.31
CA LYS A 143 -15.30 -1.61 -1.47
C LYS A 143 -15.20 -0.10 -1.70
N TRP A 144 -16.29 0.49 -2.17
CA TRP A 144 -16.32 1.88 -2.59
C TRP A 144 -16.22 2.82 -1.38
N TYR A 145 -15.08 3.51 -1.24
CA TYR A 145 -14.77 4.42 -0.14
C TYR A 145 -15.12 3.86 1.26
N GLU A 146 -14.69 2.63 1.54
CA GLU A 146 -15.01 1.90 2.79
C GLU A 146 -14.82 2.71 4.07
N TRP A 147 -13.84 3.62 4.10
CA TRP A 147 -13.55 4.48 5.25
C TRP A 147 -14.71 5.40 5.66
N LEU A 148 -15.62 5.78 4.73
CA LEU A 148 -16.84 6.53 5.05
C LEU A 148 -17.87 5.69 5.82
N TYR A 149 -17.84 4.37 5.66
CA TYR A 149 -18.84 3.43 6.18
C TYR A 149 -18.28 2.47 7.22
N ARG A 150 -17.15 2.76 7.88
CA ARG A 150 -16.60 1.83 8.90
C ARG A 150 -17.48 1.70 10.13
N THR A 151 -18.28 2.72 10.41
CA THR A 151 -19.14 2.82 11.59
C THR A 151 -20.46 3.45 11.20
N THR A 152 -21.54 3.04 11.88
CA THR A 152 -22.81 3.75 11.77
C THR A 152 -22.68 5.18 12.27
N ARG A 153 -23.18 6.17 11.51
CA ARG A 153 -23.19 7.59 11.88
C ARG A 153 -24.53 8.21 11.53
N VAL A 154 -24.95 9.21 12.30
CA VAL A 154 -26.11 10.06 11.99
C VAL A 154 -25.58 11.48 11.98
N LEU A 155 -25.85 12.20 10.90
CA LEU A 155 -25.45 13.58 10.68
C LEU A 155 -26.73 14.40 10.55
N ASP A 156 -26.80 15.54 11.22
CA ASP A 156 -27.87 16.51 11.02
C ASP A 156 -27.56 17.43 9.81
N SER A 157 -26.31 17.43 9.33
CA SER A 157 -25.93 18.06 8.05
C SER A 157 -24.74 17.35 7.40
N VAL A 158 -24.66 17.40 6.06
CA VAL A 158 -23.48 16.93 5.33
C VAL A 158 -22.22 17.75 5.66
N LEU A 159 -22.38 18.95 6.22
CA LEU A 159 -21.27 19.80 6.67
C LEU A 159 -20.45 19.18 7.80
N GLU A 160 -21.03 18.27 8.58
CA GLU A 160 -20.30 17.52 9.62
C GLU A 160 -19.31 16.51 9.04
N LEU A 161 -19.50 16.13 7.77
CA LEU A 161 -18.62 15.22 7.04
C LEU A 161 -18.52 15.63 5.56
N PRO A 162 -17.79 16.71 5.23
CA PRO A 162 -17.63 17.21 3.85
C PRO A 162 -17.17 16.13 2.86
N ASP A 163 -16.36 15.20 3.33
CA ASP A 163 -15.89 14.05 2.59
C ASP A 163 -17.02 13.17 2.02
N LEU A 164 -18.15 13.05 2.72
CA LEU A 164 -19.32 12.33 2.23
C LEU A 164 -19.89 12.98 0.96
N PHE A 165 -20.03 14.32 0.98
CA PHE A 165 -20.52 15.11 -0.16
C PHE A 165 -19.63 14.94 -1.39
N VAL A 166 -18.32 14.88 -1.17
CA VAL A 166 -17.31 14.92 -2.24
C VAL A 166 -17.02 13.54 -2.83
N PHE A 167 -17.02 12.48 -2.01
CA PHE A 167 -16.60 11.14 -2.44
C PHE A 167 -17.76 10.20 -2.73
N ASP A 168 -18.84 10.19 -1.93
CA ASP A 168 -19.99 9.33 -2.18
C ASP A 168 -21.11 10.03 -2.94
N THR A 169 -20.91 10.13 -4.25
CA THR A 169 -21.84 10.76 -5.19
C THR A 169 -22.79 9.78 -5.87
N LEU A 170 -22.85 8.52 -5.43
CA LEU A 170 -23.74 7.52 -6.02
C LEU A 170 -25.19 7.79 -5.60
N SER A 171 -26.16 7.58 -6.49
CA SER A 171 -27.58 7.63 -6.09
C SER A 171 -28.13 6.28 -5.62
N THR A 172 -27.46 5.19 -5.99
CA THR A 172 -27.95 3.80 -5.90
C THR A 172 -27.65 3.10 -4.58
N ASN A 173 -26.62 3.53 -3.83
CA ASN A 173 -26.31 2.99 -2.49
C ASN A 173 -27.12 3.64 -1.37
N LYS A 174 -28.27 4.25 -1.70
CA LYS A 174 -29.04 5.13 -0.84
C LYS A 174 -30.51 4.74 -0.79
N CYS A 175 -31.13 5.08 0.34
CA CYS A 175 -32.56 4.96 0.57
C CYS A 175 -33.08 6.32 1.04
N TYR A 176 -34.08 6.85 0.36
CA TYR A 176 -34.61 8.20 0.59
C TYR A 176 -36.03 8.12 1.10
N ARG A 177 -36.42 8.97 2.06
CA ARG A 177 -37.84 9.16 2.38
C ARG A 177 -38.53 9.77 1.17
N ARG A 178 -39.66 9.21 0.75
CA ARG A 178 -40.36 9.64 -0.46
C ARG A 178 -40.79 11.09 -0.39
N ASP A 179 -41.41 11.50 0.72
CA ASP A 179 -41.85 12.89 0.90
C ASP A 179 -40.68 13.87 0.88
N PHE A 180 -39.52 13.48 1.43
CA PHE A 180 -38.30 14.27 1.32
C PHE A 180 -37.89 14.53 -0.15
N LEU A 181 -37.98 13.52 -1.02
CA LEU A 181 -37.71 13.69 -2.47
C LEU A 181 -38.73 14.61 -3.15
N LEU A 182 -40.01 14.56 -2.74
CA LEU A 182 -41.09 15.32 -3.35
C LEU A 182 -41.11 16.78 -2.87
N ASP A 183 -41.02 16.98 -1.56
CA ASP A 183 -41.09 18.30 -0.90
C ASP A 183 -39.92 19.20 -1.29
N ASN A 184 -38.75 18.60 -1.60
CA ASN A 184 -37.54 19.32 -2.02
C ASN A 184 -37.33 19.32 -3.55
N ASP A 185 -38.31 18.83 -4.33
CA ASP A 185 -38.22 18.64 -5.79
C ASP A 185 -36.88 18.03 -6.25
N LEU A 186 -36.46 16.97 -5.58
CA LEU A 186 -35.20 16.29 -5.89
C LEU A 186 -35.38 15.48 -7.19
N ARG A 187 -34.74 15.98 -8.25
CA ARG A 187 -34.77 15.42 -9.61
C ARG A 187 -33.37 15.32 -10.19
N PHE A 188 -33.16 14.28 -10.99
CA PHE A 188 -31.95 14.13 -11.81
C PHE A 188 -31.98 15.14 -12.96
N PRO A 189 -30.85 15.79 -13.31
CA PRO A 189 -30.79 16.69 -14.45
C PRO A 189 -31.06 15.96 -15.77
N LYS A 190 -31.84 16.60 -16.66
CA LYS A 190 -32.18 16.05 -17.98
C LYS A 190 -31.03 16.17 -18.96
N GLY A 191 -30.80 15.13 -19.76
CA GLY A 191 -29.90 15.16 -20.92
C GLY A 191 -28.41 15.35 -20.60
N LEU A 192 -27.99 15.16 -19.34
CA LEU A 192 -26.59 15.26 -18.93
C LEU A 192 -26.10 13.91 -18.41
N LEU A 193 -24.87 13.53 -18.80
CA LEU A 193 -24.14 12.47 -18.12
C LEU A 193 -23.69 12.90 -16.72
N TYR A 194 -23.47 11.93 -15.83
CA TYR A 194 -23.05 12.19 -14.44
C TYR A 194 -24.12 12.91 -13.60
N GLU A 195 -25.39 12.69 -13.95
CA GLU A 195 -26.58 13.22 -13.30
C GLU A 195 -26.62 12.94 -11.79
N ASP A 196 -26.03 11.82 -11.37
CA ASP A 196 -25.93 11.40 -9.96
C ASP A 196 -25.17 12.40 -9.10
N LEU A 197 -24.14 13.06 -9.64
CA LEU A 197 -23.33 14.00 -8.88
C LEU A 197 -24.15 15.21 -8.43
N LEU A 198 -24.95 15.78 -9.35
CA LEU A 198 -25.81 16.92 -9.04
C LEU A 198 -27.01 16.50 -8.18
N PHE A 199 -27.60 15.32 -8.44
CA PHE A 199 -28.69 14.79 -7.63
C PHE A 199 -28.25 14.56 -6.18
N ALA A 200 -27.12 13.86 -5.97
CA ALA A 200 -26.58 13.60 -4.64
C ALA A 200 -26.21 14.91 -3.92
N ALA A 201 -25.60 15.88 -4.62
CA ALA A 201 -25.30 17.19 -4.04
C ALA A 201 -26.57 17.91 -3.56
N ARG A 202 -27.63 17.94 -4.38
CA ARG A 202 -28.93 18.51 -3.99
C ARG A 202 -29.54 17.78 -2.81
N ALA A 203 -29.52 16.45 -2.81
CA ALA A 203 -30.06 15.63 -1.73
C ALA A 203 -29.32 15.89 -0.41
N TYR A 204 -27.99 15.87 -0.40
CA TYR A 204 -27.20 16.14 0.80
C TYR A 204 -27.42 17.54 1.38
N LEU A 205 -27.56 18.54 0.52
CA LEU A 205 -27.78 19.93 0.96
C LEU A 205 -29.24 20.19 1.39
N ALA A 206 -30.19 19.35 0.98
CA ALA A 206 -31.59 19.43 1.39
C ALA A 206 -31.89 18.61 2.66
N ALA A 207 -31.15 17.53 2.91
CA ALA A 207 -31.39 16.64 4.04
C ALA A 207 -31.07 17.33 5.37
N GLN A 208 -31.99 17.21 6.32
CA GLN A 208 -31.82 17.60 7.73
C GLN A 208 -31.32 16.45 8.59
N ARG A 209 -31.40 15.22 8.08
CA ARG A 209 -30.80 14.05 8.74
C ARG A 209 -30.35 12.98 7.76
N ILE A 210 -29.07 12.63 7.84
CA ILE A 210 -28.40 11.65 7.00
C ILE A 210 -27.84 10.53 7.89
N THR A 211 -28.18 9.28 7.59
CA THR A 211 -27.64 8.11 8.31
C THR A 211 -26.70 7.31 7.42
N LEU A 212 -25.52 6.99 7.93
CA LEU A 212 -24.55 6.10 7.28
C LEU A 212 -24.55 4.75 7.99
N ILE A 213 -24.52 3.64 7.26
CA ILE A 213 -24.43 2.28 7.82
C ILE A 213 -23.26 1.50 7.19
N PRO A 214 -22.59 0.61 7.96
CA PRO A 214 -21.48 -0.19 7.46
C PRO A 214 -21.90 -1.36 6.57
N ASN A 215 -23.20 -1.66 6.53
CA ASN A 215 -23.76 -2.76 5.76
C ASN A 215 -23.49 -2.57 4.27
N GLU A 216 -23.10 -3.66 3.60
CA GLU A 216 -23.11 -3.74 2.15
C GLU A 216 -24.56 -3.69 1.67
N VAL A 217 -24.88 -2.82 0.71
CA VAL A 217 -26.26 -2.61 0.23
C VAL A 217 -26.39 -2.72 -1.28
N TYR A 218 -25.30 -2.47 -2.00
CA TYR A 218 -25.30 -2.39 -3.46
C TYR A 218 -24.08 -3.08 -4.05
N TYR A 219 -24.28 -4.04 -4.94
CA TYR A 219 -23.23 -4.71 -5.69
C TYR A 219 -23.15 -4.14 -7.11
N TRP A 220 -22.16 -3.28 -7.32
CA TRP A 220 -21.88 -2.68 -8.61
C TRP A 220 -21.06 -3.64 -9.48
N HIS A 221 -21.66 -4.22 -10.50
CA HIS A 221 -21.03 -5.15 -11.42
C HIS A 221 -20.14 -4.43 -12.44
N VAL A 222 -18.85 -4.79 -12.44
CA VAL A 222 -17.85 -4.20 -13.34
C VAL A 222 -17.34 -5.25 -14.33
N ARG A 223 -17.43 -4.95 -15.62
CA ARG A 223 -16.85 -5.76 -16.71
C ARG A 223 -15.70 -5.00 -17.38
N GLU A 224 -14.47 -5.37 -17.06
CA GLU A 224 -13.27 -4.72 -17.59
C GLU A 224 -13.06 -5.00 -19.10
N ASN A 225 -13.58 -6.13 -19.63
CA ASN A 225 -13.39 -6.53 -21.02
C ASN A 225 -14.66 -6.42 -21.87
N ALA A 226 -15.62 -5.56 -21.48
CA ALA A 226 -16.84 -5.37 -22.25
C ALA A 226 -16.53 -4.83 -23.66
N LYS A 227 -17.15 -5.45 -24.69
CA LYS A 227 -17.01 -5.01 -26.10
C LYS A 227 -17.46 -3.55 -26.31
N LYS A 228 -18.44 -3.11 -25.52
CA LYS A 228 -18.91 -1.72 -25.44
C LYS A 228 -18.61 -1.21 -24.03
N LYS A 229 -17.77 -0.18 -23.91
CA LYS A 229 -17.48 0.47 -22.62
C LYS A 229 -18.74 1.16 -22.10
N SER A 230 -18.93 1.23 -20.79
CA SER A 230 -20.02 2.03 -20.20
C SER A 230 -19.91 3.48 -20.67
N VAL A 231 -21.04 4.18 -20.74
CA VAL A 231 -21.09 5.55 -21.26
C VAL A 231 -20.09 6.47 -20.56
N THR A 232 -20.00 6.35 -19.23
CA THR A 232 -19.06 7.09 -18.37
C THR A 232 -17.58 6.73 -18.56
N ASN A 233 -17.27 5.60 -19.20
CA ASN A 233 -15.92 5.15 -19.51
C ASN A 233 -15.50 5.45 -20.96
N ARG A 234 -16.38 6.07 -21.77
CA ARG A 234 -16.07 6.55 -23.12
C ARG A 234 -15.42 7.95 -23.09
N ARG A 235 -14.38 8.13 -22.27
CA ARG A 235 -13.66 9.42 -22.08
C ARG A 235 -12.95 10.00 -23.33
N HIS A 236 -13.05 9.31 -24.46
CA HIS A 236 -12.60 9.79 -25.77
C HIS A 236 -13.65 10.65 -26.47
N GLU A 237 -14.91 10.58 -26.02
CA GLU A 237 -16.00 11.42 -26.51
C GLU A 237 -15.97 12.74 -25.73
N MET A 238 -15.89 13.87 -26.43
CA MET A 238 -15.76 15.19 -25.78
C MET A 238 -16.98 15.53 -24.91
N SER A 239 -18.18 15.10 -25.32
CA SER A 239 -19.42 15.27 -24.55
C SER A 239 -19.30 14.78 -23.10
N ASN A 240 -18.54 13.71 -22.86
CA ASN A 240 -18.28 13.18 -21.52
C ASN A 240 -17.61 14.21 -20.61
N PHE A 241 -16.65 14.96 -21.14
CA PHE A 241 -15.97 16.01 -20.38
C PHE A 241 -16.84 17.27 -20.27
N THR A 242 -17.50 17.68 -21.36
CA THR A 242 -18.40 18.84 -21.38
C THR A 242 -19.51 18.73 -20.32
N ASP A 243 -20.22 17.60 -20.28
CA ASP A 243 -21.32 17.37 -19.33
C ASP A 243 -20.81 17.36 -17.89
N ARG A 244 -19.64 16.76 -17.65
CA ARG A 244 -19.02 16.74 -16.33
C ARG A 244 -18.70 18.15 -15.84
N ILE A 245 -18.13 19.00 -16.69
CA ILE A 245 -17.85 20.39 -16.35
C ILE A 245 -19.15 21.16 -16.08
N GLU A 246 -20.19 20.93 -16.89
CA GLU A 246 -21.51 21.55 -16.68
C GLU A 246 -22.13 21.15 -15.33
N ILE A 247 -22.06 19.87 -14.96
CA ILE A 247 -22.50 19.38 -13.65
C ILE A 247 -21.74 20.08 -12.52
N HIS A 248 -20.42 20.20 -12.62
CA HIS A 248 -19.62 20.90 -11.63
C HIS A 248 -20.00 22.40 -11.52
N ARG A 249 -20.21 23.09 -12.65
CA ARG A 249 -20.69 24.49 -12.64
C ARG A 249 -22.03 24.65 -11.92
N ARG A 250 -22.96 23.71 -12.10
CA ARG A 250 -24.25 23.72 -11.40
C ARG A 250 -24.11 23.47 -9.90
N ILE A 251 -23.20 22.59 -9.51
CA ILE A 251 -22.88 22.37 -8.08
C ILE A 251 -22.24 23.63 -7.48
N ASP A 252 -21.36 24.32 -8.21
CA ASP A 252 -20.74 25.56 -7.74
C ASP A 252 -21.76 26.68 -7.52
N ALA A 253 -22.70 26.84 -8.47
CA ALA A 253 -23.79 27.78 -8.32
C ALA A 253 -24.62 27.46 -7.06
N LEU A 254 -24.96 26.19 -6.86
CA LEU A 254 -25.73 25.72 -5.71
C LEU A 254 -25.01 25.99 -4.37
N LEU A 255 -23.71 25.75 -4.30
CA LEU A 255 -22.91 25.98 -3.08
C LEU A 255 -22.75 27.48 -2.81
N ARG A 256 -22.56 28.29 -3.85
CA ARG A 256 -22.42 29.75 -3.75
C ARG A 256 -23.71 30.41 -3.29
N GLU A 257 -24.84 30.03 -3.87
CA GLU A 257 -26.17 30.54 -3.48
C GLU A 257 -26.49 30.29 -2.00
N ARG A 258 -25.92 29.24 -1.41
CA ARG A 258 -26.12 28.85 -0.01
C ARG A 258 -24.98 29.27 0.93
N GLY A 259 -23.92 29.91 0.43
CA GLY A 259 -22.78 30.35 1.24
C GLY A 259 -21.90 29.23 1.78
N TYR A 260 -21.80 28.09 1.08
CA TYR A 260 -21.01 26.92 1.51
C TYR A 260 -19.61 26.88 0.87
N ASP A 261 -18.78 27.88 1.17
CA ASP A 261 -17.45 28.03 0.57
C ASP A 261 -16.49 26.88 0.93
N GLU A 262 -16.55 26.35 2.14
CA GLU A 262 -15.70 25.22 2.56
C GLU A 262 -16.00 23.93 1.78
N LEU A 263 -17.29 23.63 1.54
CA LEU A 263 -17.68 22.50 0.69
C LEU A 263 -17.24 22.72 -0.76
N ARG A 264 -17.34 23.96 -1.25
CA ARG A 264 -16.89 24.31 -2.60
C ARG A 264 -15.39 24.07 -2.74
N LEU A 265 -14.59 24.51 -1.76
CA LEU A 265 -13.16 24.26 -1.71
C LEU A 265 -12.84 22.76 -1.70
N ALA A 266 -13.47 21.97 -0.83
CA ALA A 266 -13.26 20.51 -0.77
C ALA A 266 -13.59 19.81 -2.11
N LYS A 267 -14.67 20.24 -2.77
CA LYS A 267 -15.08 19.76 -4.09
C LYS A 267 -14.10 20.21 -5.19
N ASP A 268 -13.61 21.44 -5.16
CA ASP A 268 -12.60 21.95 -6.12
C ASP A 268 -11.27 21.17 -6.01
N VAL A 269 -10.81 20.92 -4.77
CA VAL A 269 -9.63 20.07 -4.51
C VAL A 269 -9.83 18.67 -5.10
N LYS A 270 -11.01 18.05 -4.89
CA LYS A 270 -11.32 16.73 -5.48
C LYS A 270 -11.40 16.79 -7.00
N PHE A 271 -11.98 17.84 -7.58
CA PHE A 271 -12.03 18.02 -9.03
C PHE A 271 -10.62 18.03 -9.63
N LEU A 272 -9.73 18.87 -9.11
CA LEU A 272 -8.35 19.00 -9.59
C LEU A 272 -7.55 17.70 -9.39
N LYS A 273 -7.72 17.02 -8.25
CA LYS A 273 -7.00 15.79 -7.89
C LYS A 273 -7.50 14.54 -8.61
N HIS A 274 -8.79 14.48 -8.92
CA HIS A 274 -9.45 13.26 -9.41
C HIS A 274 -10.07 13.46 -10.79
N ASP A 275 -11.09 14.31 -10.90
CA ASP A 275 -11.91 14.41 -12.12
C ASP A 275 -11.09 14.93 -13.30
N LEU A 276 -10.33 16.02 -13.12
CA LEU A 276 -9.44 16.54 -14.15
C LEU A 276 -8.35 15.52 -14.52
N VAL A 277 -7.76 14.88 -13.52
CA VAL A 277 -6.68 13.88 -13.68
C VAL A 277 -7.13 12.67 -14.50
N LEU A 278 -8.40 12.25 -14.41
CA LEU A 278 -8.93 11.16 -15.24
C LEU A 278 -8.77 11.46 -16.74
N HIS A 279 -9.00 12.70 -17.15
CA HIS A 279 -8.88 13.13 -18.55
C HIS A 279 -7.45 13.49 -18.93
N LEU A 280 -6.69 14.15 -18.03
CA LEU A 280 -5.27 14.46 -18.26
C LEU A 280 -4.45 13.19 -18.58
N ARG A 281 -4.77 12.06 -17.97
CA ARG A 281 -4.08 10.78 -18.22
C ARG A 281 -4.31 10.22 -19.62
N ASP A 282 -5.43 10.55 -20.24
CA ASP A 282 -5.76 10.09 -21.59
C ASP A 282 -5.22 11.07 -22.65
N LEU A 283 -4.96 12.32 -22.28
CA LEU A 283 -4.56 13.43 -23.16
C LEU A 283 -3.34 13.15 -24.07
N PRO A 284 -2.27 12.46 -23.61
CA PRO A 284 -1.13 12.13 -24.47
C PRO A 284 -1.48 11.20 -25.64
N PHE A 285 -2.61 10.49 -25.57
CA PHE A 285 -3.06 9.55 -26.60
C PHE A 285 -4.16 10.14 -27.50
N ARG A 286 -4.40 11.45 -27.40
CA ARG A 286 -5.38 12.18 -28.20
C ARG A 286 -4.69 12.98 -29.29
N ASP A 287 -5.39 13.22 -30.38
CA ASP A 287 -4.93 14.12 -31.44
C ASP A 287 -4.94 15.58 -30.97
N GLN A 288 -4.35 16.44 -31.81
CA GLN A 288 -4.22 17.86 -31.51
C GLN A 288 -5.58 18.56 -31.41
N GLU A 289 -6.56 18.19 -32.25
CA GLU A 289 -7.90 18.79 -32.27
C GLU A 289 -8.62 18.54 -30.93
N PHE A 290 -8.62 17.29 -30.46
CA PHE A 290 -9.18 16.94 -29.16
C PHE A 290 -8.47 17.67 -28.01
N ARG A 291 -7.14 17.77 -28.05
CA ARG A 291 -6.35 18.46 -27.02
C ARG A 291 -6.76 19.94 -26.90
N HIS A 292 -6.88 20.65 -28.02
CA HIS A 292 -7.30 22.06 -28.02
C HIS A 292 -8.74 22.23 -27.51
N GLU A 293 -9.67 21.41 -27.98
CA GLU A 293 -11.06 21.52 -27.53
C GLU A 293 -11.21 21.19 -26.03
N PHE A 294 -10.47 20.18 -25.55
CA PHE A 294 -10.39 19.85 -24.13
C PHE A 294 -9.87 21.03 -23.30
N ALA A 295 -8.77 21.65 -23.72
CA ALA A 295 -8.21 22.81 -23.04
C ALA A 295 -9.20 23.99 -23.01
N ARG A 296 -9.83 24.31 -24.14
CA ARG A 296 -10.84 25.39 -24.23
C ARG A 296 -11.95 25.23 -23.18
N ILE A 297 -12.47 24.00 -23.02
CA ILE A 297 -13.52 23.71 -22.04
C ILE A 297 -12.99 23.77 -20.61
N ALA A 298 -11.84 23.15 -20.35
CA ALA A 298 -11.24 23.08 -19.02
C ALA A 298 -10.87 24.48 -18.48
N ARG A 299 -10.25 25.32 -19.31
CA ARG A 299 -9.81 26.68 -18.96
C ARG A 299 -10.94 27.54 -18.39
N GLY A 300 -12.08 27.55 -19.07
CA GLY A 300 -13.23 28.33 -18.64
C GLY A 300 -13.79 27.90 -17.28
N TYR A 301 -13.49 26.68 -16.82
CA TYR A 301 -13.85 26.21 -15.48
C TYR A 301 -12.72 26.45 -14.47
N LEU A 302 -11.48 26.13 -14.83
CA LEU A 302 -10.28 26.31 -14.01
C LEU A 302 -10.06 27.78 -13.61
N ALA A 303 -10.39 28.73 -14.49
CA ALA A 303 -10.28 30.16 -14.20
C ALA A 303 -11.19 30.61 -13.03
N GLY A 304 -12.24 29.86 -12.71
CA GLY A 304 -13.15 30.13 -11.59
C GLY A 304 -12.80 29.39 -10.30
N ILE A 305 -11.76 28.56 -10.29
CA ILE A 305 -11.33 27.82 -9.10
C ILE A 305 -10.40 28.71 -8.27
N ASP A 306 -10.64 28.73 -6.96
CA ASP A 306 -9.87 29.51 -6.00
C ASP A 306 -8.44 28.96 -5.84
N ASP A 307 -7.47 29.85 -5.62
CA ASP A 307 -6.07 29.50 -5.46
C ASP A 307 -5.81 28.59 -4.25
N SER A 308 -6.60 28.71 -3.18
CA SER A 308 -6.51 27.80 -2.03
C SER A 308 -6.73 26.34 -2.39
N ALA A 309 -7.51 26.07 -3.45
CA ALA A 309 -7.69 24.71 -3.96
C ALA A 309 -6.43 24.16 -4.63
N TYR A 310 -5.62 25.02 -5.25
CA TYR A 310 -4.33 24.64 -5.83
C TYR A 310 -3.30 24.38 -4.74
N ASP A 311 -3.28 25.21 -3.70
CA ASP A 311 -2.35 25.11 -2.58
C ASP A 311 -2.56 23.83 -1.74
N ALA A 312 -3.79 23.27 -1.73
CA ALA A 312 -4.12 22.01 -1.04
C ALA A 312 -3.75 20.74 -1.84
N LEU A 313 -3.15 20.86 -3.03
CA LEU A 313 -2.82 19.72 -3.89
C LEU A 313 -1.38 19.25 -3.73
N LEU A 314 -1.13 18.02 -4.20
CA LEU A 314 0.23 17.64 -4.57
C LEU A 314 0.72 18.55 -5.71
N PRO A 315 1.98 19.03 -5.70
CA PRO A 315 2.46 20.01 -6.67
C PRO A 315 2.19 19.61 -8.13
N ILE A 316 2.38 18.35 -8.48
CA ILE A 316 2.17 17.88 -9.87
C ILE A 316 0.73 18.03 -10.36
N HIS A 317 -0.28 17.95 -9.49
CA HIS A 317 -1.67 18.18 -9.92
C HIS A 317 -1.92 19.66 -10.18
N ALA A 318 -1.42 20.54 -9.30
CA ALA A 318 -1.53 21.99 -9.46
C ALA A 318 -0.78 22.46 -10.72
N ILE A 319 0.44 21.96 -10.95
CA ILE A 319 1.25 22.24 -12.15
C ILE A 319 0.49 21.83 -13.41
N CYS A 320 -0.06 20.61 -13.48
CA CYS A 320 -0.84 20.18 -14.65
C CYS A 320 -2.07 21.07 -14.89
N ALA A 321 -2.80 21.45 -13.83
CA ALA A 321 -3.98 22.31 -13.96
C ALA A 321 -3.60 23.72 -14.43
N TYR A 322 -2.51 24.28 -13.88
CA TYR A 322 -2.00 25.60 -14.26
C TYR A 322 -1.49 25.62 -15.71
N LEU A 323 -0.65 24.67 -16.11
CA LEU A 323 -0.12 24.62 -17.48
C LEU A 323 -1.23 24.35 -18.52
N LEU A 324 -2.30 23.66 -18.13
CA LEU A 324 -3.51 23.55 -18.95
C LEU A 324 -4.28 24.88 -19.04
N LEU A 325 -4.32 25.66 -17.94
CA LEU A 325 -4.93 26.99 -17.92
C LEU A 325 -4.22 27.95 -18.90
N GLU A 326 -2.90 27.85 -18.97
CA GLU A 326 -2.03 28.66 -19.84
C GLU A 326 -1.86 28.11 -21.27
N GLU A 327 -2.44 26.94 -21.57
CA GLU A 327 -2.23 26.20 -22.84
C GLU A 327 -0.76 25.93 -23.19
N ASP A 328 0.10 25.79 -22.18
CA ASP A 328 1.51 25.48 -22.35
C ASP A 328 1.68 23.97 -22.60
N TRP A 329 1.42 23.55 -23.84
CA TRP A 329 1.48 22.15 -24.24
C TRP A 329 2.84 21.46 -24.01
N PRO A 330 3.99 22.08 -24.35
CA PRO A 330 5.29 21.47 -24.10
C PRO A 330 5.50 21.14 -22.62
N ASN A 331 5.27 22.10 -21.72
CA ASN A 331 5.49 21.88 -20.29
C ASN A 331 4.39 20.98 -19.69
N LEU A 332 3.13 21.13 -20.13
CA LEU A 332 2.03 20.28 -19.69
C LEU A 332 2.28 18.80 -20.03
N ALA A 333 2.79 18.50 -21.23
CA ALA A 333 3.08 17.13 -21.64
C ALA A 333 4.12 16.46 -20.73
N THR A 334 5.13 17.22 -20.27
CA THR A 334 6.11 16.71 -19.30
C THR A 334 5.47 16.47 -17.92
N ALA A 335 4.62 17.39 -17.46
CA ALA A 335 3.92 17.27 -16.18
C ALA A 335 2.97 16.07 -16.17
N VAL A 336 2.23 15.86 -17.27
CA VAL A 336 1.34 14.70 -17.46
C VAL A 336 2.12 13.38 -17.51
N ASP A 337 3.31 13.35 -18.13
CA ASP A 337 4.16 12.15 -18.12
C ASP A 337 4.63 11.79 -16.69
N THR A 338 4.98 12.78 -15.86
CA THR A 338 5.29 12.58 -14.43
C THR A 338 4.05 12.17 -13.62
N LEU A 339 2.89 12.73 -13.93
CA LEU A 339 1.61 12.35 -13.32
C LEU A 339 1.26 10.88 -13.59
N LEU A 340 1.49 10.40 -14.83
CA LEU A 340 1.30 9.00 -15.23
C LEU A 340 2.37 8.07 -14.63
N ASN A 341 3.60 8.56 -14.53
CA ASN A 341 4.77 7.82 -14.09
C ASN A 341 5.35 8.42 -12.82
N ARG A 342 4.70 8.16 -11.68
CA ARG A 342 5.15 8.64 -10.37
C ARG A 342 6.65 8.41 -10.17
N SER A 343 7.32 9.42 -9.63
CA SER A 343 8.78 9.49 -9.42
C SER A 343 9.63 9.71 -10.67
N LYS A 344 9.03 9.76 -11.87
CA LYS A 344 9.73 10.13 -13.10
C LYS A 344 9.87 11.63 -13.19
N LEU A 345 11.10 12.12 -13.34
CA LEU A 345 11.37 13.53 -13.58
C LEU A 345 11.42 13.76 -15.08
N SER A 346 10.49 14.58 -15.56
CA SER A 346 10.21 14.74 -16.99
C SER A 346 10.50 16.13 -17.54
N SER A 347 10.71 17.09 -16.66
CA SER A 347 11.09 18.45 -17.00
C SER A 347 12.60 18.68 -16.79
N PRO A 348 13.24 19.53 -17.62
CA PRO A 348 14.61 20.01 -17.38
C PRO A 348 14.75 20.84 -16.11
N LEU A 349 13.63 21.33 -15.55
CA LEU A 349 13.60 22.27 -14.41
C LEU A 349 14.31 23.59 -14.73
N ALA A 350 13.98 24.62 -13.97
CA ALA A 350 14.66 25.91 -14.04
C ALA A 350 15.07 26.34 -12.63
N GLU A 351 16.23 26.96 -12.51
CA GLU A 351 16.66 27.62 -11.27
C GLU A 351 16.55 29.14 -11.45
N ARG A 352 15.92 29.80 -10.48
CA ARG A 352 15.84 31.27 -10.42
C ARG A 352 15.77 31.71 -8.96
N ASP A 353 16.62 32.65 -8.59
CA ASP A 353 16.67 33.24 -7.24
C ASP A 353 16.77 32.18 -6.12
N GLY A 354 17.55 31.11 -6.35
CA GLY A 354 17.76 30.01 -5.41
C GLY A 354 16.58 29.03 -5.27
N ARG A 355 15.52 29.19 -6.07
CA ARG A 355 14.35 28.29 -6.13
C ARG A 355 14.35 27.49 -7.43
N ILE A 356 13.77 26.28 -7.35
CA ILE A 356 13.67 25.35 -8.47
C ILE A 356 12.22 25.28 -8.94
N TYR A 357 12.01 25.56 -10.22
CA TYR A 357 10.70 25.58 -10.85
C TYR A 357 10.55 24.46 -11.86
N TRP A 358 9.31 24.06 -12.11
CA TRP A 358 8.98 23.07 -13.12
C TRP A 358 9.46 23.48 -14.51
N CYS A 359 9.31 24.75 -14.90
CA CYS A 359 9.85 25.30 -16.13
C CYS A 359 10.27 26.76 -15.93
N SER A 360 11.04 27.32 -16.87
CA SER A 360 11.42 28.74 -16.87
C SER A 360 10.31 29.66 -17.35
N ASP A 361 9.34 29.10 -18.06
CA ASP A 361 8.21 29.83 -18.62
C ASP A 361 7.26 30.28 -17.50
N HIS A 362 6.53 31.37 -17.73
CA HIS A 362 5.54 31.95 -16.79
C HIS A 362 6.11 32.52 -15.48
N LEU A 363 7.41 32.40 -15.19
CA LEU A 363 8.03 32.91 -13.95
C LEU A 363 8.04 34.45 -13.83
N TYR A 364 7.37 35.19 -14.70
CA TYR A 364 7.08 36.61 -14.52
C TYR A 364 5.81 36.84 -13.68
N ASP A 365 4.94 35.85 -13.57
CA ASP A 365 3.71 35.88 -12.79
C ASP A 365 3.90 35.27 -11.39
N GLU A 366 3.35 35.91 -10.36
CA GLU A 366 3.52 35.48 -8.97
C GLU A 366 2.76 34.18 -8.67
N ARG A 367 1.57 34.02 -9.24
CA ARG A 367 0.77 32.80 -9.10
C ARG A 367 1.49 31.61 -9.75
N ALA A 368 2.05 31.81 -10.94
CA ALA A 368 2.89 30.82 -11.62
C ALA A 368 4.09 30.42 -10.78
N ARG A 369 4.83 31.38 -10.21
CA ARG A 369 5.98 31.08 -9.33
C ARG A 369 5.56 30.20 -8.16
N ARG A 370 4.43 30.48 -7.51
CA ARG A 370 3.92 29.67 -6.40
C ARG A 370 3.59 28.25 -6.84
N ILE A 371 2.87 28.07 -7.94
CA ILE A 371 2.39 26.76 -8.40
C ILE A 371 3.50 25.91 -9.02
N LEU A 372 4.41 26.54 -9.78
CA LEU A 372 5.48 25.86 -10.49
C LEU A 372 6.70 25.57 -9.60
N ASP A 373 6.75 26.06 -8.36
CA ASP A 373 7.84 25.79 -7.42
C ASP A 373 7.85 24.30 -7.02
N VAL A 374 8.98 23.66 -7.30
CA VAL A 374 9.25 22.25 -6.97
C VAL A 374 10.50 22.10 -6.12
N THR A 375 10.95 23.18 -5.48
CA THR A 375 12.12 23.22 -4.60
C THR A 375 12.02 22.14 -3.52
N GLU A 376 10.88 22.07 -2.84
CA GLU A 376 10.64 21.13 -1.73
C GLU A 376 10.59 19.66 -2.17
N LEU A 377 10.40 19.37 -3.47
CA LEU A 377 10.46 18.01 -3.99
C LEU A 377 11.90 17.46 -4.07
N GLY A 378 12.89 18.33 -3.85
CA GLY A 378 14.30 17.98 -3.64
C GLY A 378 14.98 17.39 -4.88
N TYR A 379 14.45 17.61 -6.09
CA TYR A 379 15.02 17.05 -7.32
C TYR A 379 16.47 17.47 -7.54
N HIS A 380 16.79 18.74 -7.25
CA HIS A 380 18.12 19.32 -7.37
C HIS A 380 19.17 18.72 -6.41
N THR A 381 18.73 18.08 -5.32
CA THR A 381 19.63 17.44 -4.34
C THR A 381 19.95 15.97 -4.65
N LYS A 382 19.22 15.36 -5.59
CA LYS A 382 19.34 13.93 -5.88
C LYS A 382 20.48 13.69 -6.87
N SER A 383 21.29 12.67 -6.58
CA SER A 383 22.27 12.17 -7.54
C SER A 383 21.59 11.45 -8.71
N ILE A 384 22.29 11.34 -9.84
CA ILE A 384 21.77 10.75 -11.09
C ILE A 384 21.19 9.34 -10.95
N ASP A 385 21.71 8.52 -10.03
CA ASP A 385 21.25 7.17 -9.71
C ASP A 385 19.98 7.14 -8.82
N GLY A 386 19.67 8.26 -8.16
CA GLY A 386 18.41 8.51 -7.46
C GLY A 386 17.33 9.16 -8.33
N LEU A 387 17.67 9.56 -9.56
CA LEU A 387 16.74 10.19 -10.52
C LEU A 387 16.22 9.17 -11.54
N PHE A 388 14.90 9.12 -11.71
CA PHE A 388 14.25 8.37 -12.78
C PHE A 388 13.91 9.34 -13.92
N LEU A 389 14.81 9.48 -14.87
CA LEU A 389 14.71 10.51 -15.91
C LEU A 389 13.77 10.11 -17.05
N ARG A 390 13.05 11.08 -17.60
CA ARG A 390 12.32 10.91 -18.85
C ARG A 390 13.25 10.69 -20.01
N ASN A 391 12.93 9.66 -20.77
CA ASN A 391 13.52 9.33 -22.06
C ASN A 391 12.40 9.33 -23.08
N ALA A 392 12.32 10.36 -23.92
CA ALA A 392 11.33 10.48 -24.98
C ALA A 392 11.84 9.84 -26.26
N LEU A 393 11.02 9.03 -26.92
CA LEU A 393 11.30 8.54 -28.26
C LEU A 393 11.19 9.72 -29.24
N THR A 394 12.21 9.94 -30.06
CA THR A 394 12.23 11.01 -31.08
C THR A 394 12.17 10.45 -32.49
N SER A 395 12.63 9.22 -32.71
CA SER A 395 12.45 8.51 -33.97
C SER A 395 12.32 7.00 -33.78
N TYR A 396 11.55 6.38 -34.66
CA TYR A 396 11.37 4.94 -34.75
C TYR A 396 11.37 4.53 -36.22
N ASP A 397 12.24 3.61 -36.57
CA ASP A 397 12.28 2.98 -37.88
C ASP A 397 12.47 1.46 -37.72
N GLN A 398 11.91 0.69 -38.64
CA GLN A 398 11.88 -0.76 -38.56
C GLN A 398 12.08 -1.39 -39.93
N ASP A 399 12.96 -2.39 -39.99
CA ASP A 399 13.19 -3.20 -41.18
C ASP A 399 13.02 -4.70 -40.90
N ALA A 400 13.34 -5.55 -41.88
CA ALA A 400 13.22 -7.00 -41.74
C ALA A 400 14.19 -7.63 -40.71
N LYS A 401 15.25 -6.91 -40.33
CA LYS A 401 16.32 -7.38 -39.42
C LYS A 401 16.07 -6.93 -37.98
N GLY A 402 15.49 -5.75 -37.76
CA GLY A 402 15.30 -5.19 -36.44
C GLY A 402 14.72 -3.77 -36.43
N ILE A 403 15.06 -3.01 -35.39
CA ILE A 403 14.64 -1.62 -35.22
C ILE A 403 15.83 -0.68 -35.14
N ARG A 404 15.63 0.55 -35.60
CA ARG A 404 16.47 1.73 -35.33
C ARG A 404 15.63 2.72 -34.54
N VAL A 405 16.14 3.13 -33.38
CA VAL A 405 15.44 4.04 -32.49
C VAL A 405 16.36 5.14 -32.01
N ALA A 406 15.83 6.35 -31.91
CA ALA A 406 16.48 7.47 -31.25
C ALA A 406 15.58 8.08 -30.19
N GLY A 407 16.20 8.73 -29.20
CA GLY A 407 15.47 9.41 -28.16
C GLY A 407 16.26 10.52 -27.49
N SER A 408 15.57 11.22 -26.60
CA SER A 408 16.10 12.32 -25.80
C SER A 408 15.84 12.04 -24.31
N ILE A 409 16.90 12.06 -23.50
CA ILE A 409 16.83 11.93 -22.03
C ILE A 409 16.95 13.32 -21.43
N VAL A 410 16.04 13.69 -20.52
CA VAL A 410 16.12 14.97 -19.81
C VAL A 410 17.33 15.04 -18.88
N ASN A 411 18.04 16.17 -18.87
CA ASN A 411 19.20 16.47 -18.03
C ASN A 411 18.87 17.63 -17.09
N PRO A 412 18.13 17.36 -16.00
CA PRO A 412 17.58 18.42 -15.18
C PRO A 412 18.67 19.24 -14.51
N LEU A 413 18.59 20.57 -14.62
CA LEU A 413 19.57 21.53 -14.09
C LEU A 413 21.04 21.22 -14.47
N GLY A 414 21.27 20.50 -15.58
CA GLY A 414 22.61 20.11 -15.99
C GLY A 414 23.31 19.11 -15.05
N VAL A 415 22.56 18.31 -14.28
CA VAL A 415 23.12 17.32 -13.32
C VAL A 415 24.10 16.32 -13.96
N ILE A 416 23.96 16.08 -15.26
CA ILE A 416 24.94 15.39 -16.09
C ILE A 416 25.83 16.46 -16.75
N PRO A 417 27.09 16.60 -16.33
CA PRO A 417 27.97 17.64 -16.87
C PRO A 417 28.48 17.26 -18.28
N PRO A 418 28.80 18.24 -19.16
CA PRO A 418 29.18 17.98 -20.55
C PRO A 418 30.41 17.07 -20.75
N ASP A 419 31.30 16.99 -19.76
CA ASP A 419 32.51 16.17 -19.75
C ASP A 419 32.28 14.75 -19.19
N ALA A 420 31.04 14.41 -18.83
CA ALA A 420 30.70 13.11 -18.27
C ALA A 420 31.00 11.96 -19.24
N LYS A 421 31.55 10.86 -18.71
CA LYS A 421 31.71 9.60 -19.44
C LYS A 421 30.36 8.91 -19.55
N LEU A 422 29.77 8.95 -20.75
CA LEU A 422 28.47 8.35 -21.05
C LEU A 422 28.60 6.98 -21.71
N SER A 423 27.77 6.04 -21.28
CA SER A 423 27.48 4.82 -22.05
C SER A 423 26.05 4.37 -21.79
N ALA A 424 25.40 3.75 -22.77
CA ALA A 424 24.03 3.31 -22.62
C ALA A 424 23.76 1.94 -23.26
N THR A 425 22.73 1.27 -22.78
CA THR A 425 22.30 -0.05 -23.29
C THR A 425 20.79 -0.12 -23.37
N LEU A 426 20.26 -0.46 -24.54
CA LEU A 426 18.85 -0.70 -24.77
C LEU A 426 18.48 -2.14 -24.35
N GLU A 427 17.52 -2.29 -23.45
CA GLU A 427 17.13 -3.56 -22.84
C GLU A 427 15.66 -3.90 -23.15
N PHE A 428 15.44 -5.15 -23.57
CA PHE A 428 14.13 -5.76 -23.81
C PHE A 428 13.89 -6.85 -22.76
N LYS A 429 12.83 -6.71 -21.97
CA LYS A 429 12.55 -7.61 -20.84
C LYS A 429 11.13 -8.18 -20.91
N ALA A 430 10.99 -9.50 -20.80
CA ALA A 430 9.68 -10.15 -20.78
C ALA A 430 8.90 -9.81 -19.49
N ARG A 431 7.62 -9.42 -19.62
CA ARG A 431 6.76 -9.02 -18.49
C ARG A 431 6.30 -10.20 -17.62
N ARG A 432 6.41 -11.46 -18.10
CA ARG A 432 5.98 -12.69 -17.41
C ARG A 432 7.16 -13.55 -16.93
N LYS A 433 6.86 -14.61 -16.15
CA LYS A 433 7.79 -15.42 -15.31
C LYS A 433 9.04 -16.02 -15.98
N SER A 434 9.21 -15.96 -17.31
CA SER A 434 10.45 -16.44 -17.94
C SER A 434 11.65 -15.59 -17.55
N LEU A 435 11.42 -14.31 -17.19
CA LEU A 435 12.45 -13.31 -16.85
C LEU A 435 13.54 -13.15 -17.93
N GLN A 436 13.24 -13.49 -19.19
CA GLN A 436 14.19 -13.29 -20.28
C GLN A 436 14.49 -11.81 -20.49
N GLN A 437 15.76 -11.54 -20.76
CA GLN A 437 16.29 -10.21 -20.99
C GLN A 437 17.25 -10.25 -22.18
N PHE A 438 17.12 -9.28 -23.09
CA PHE A 438 18.05 -9.05 -24.19
C PHE A 438 18.53 -7.60 -24.14
N SER A 439 19.80 -7.38 -24.46
CA SER A 439 20.43 -6.07 -24.36
C SER A 439 21.25 -5.76 -25.60
N PHE A 440 21.17 -4.51 -26.07
CA PHE A 440 21.81 -4.00 -27.27
C PHE A 440 22.55 -2.69 -26.93
N PRO A 441 23.81 -2.51 -27.35
CA PRO A 441 24.53 -1.28 -27.09
C PRO A 441 23.86 -0.10 -27.79
N VAL A 442 23.86 1.06 -27.14
CA VAL A 442 23.47 2.33 -27.76
C VAL A 442 24.69 2.84 -28.55
N GLY A 443 24.51 3.10 -29.85
CA GLY A 443 25.61 3.38 -30.77
C GLY A 443 26.14 4.82 -30.66
N ARG A 444 25.26 5.77 -30.33
CA ARG A 444 25.62 7.17 -30.07
C ARG A 444 24.84 7.69 -28.88
N ILE A 445 25.51 8.42 -27.99
CA ILE A 445 24.89 9.23 -26.95
C ILE A 445 25.69 10.52 -26.77
N THR A 446 25.03 11.68 -26.83
CA THR A 446 25.67 13.00 -26.84
C THR A 446 24.88 14.00 -26.00
N HIS A 447 25.58 14.95 -25.39
CA HIS A 447 24.95 16.10 -24.73
C HIS A 447 24.30 17.04 -25.74
N ALA A 448 23.13 17.57 -25.39
CA ALA A 448 22.36 18.53 -26.17
C ALA A 448 21.63 19.49 -25.21
N GLY A 449 22.38 20.41 -24.58
CA GLY A 449 21.83 21.38 -23.63
C GLY A 449 21.27 20.71 -22.37
N ASP A 450 19.98 20.93 -22.12
CA ASP A 450 19.18 20.35 -21.04
C ASP A 450 18.72 18.91 -21.33
N HIS A 451 19.28 18.28 -22.36
CA HIS A 451 19.00 16.91 -22.77
C HIS A 451 20.26 16.11 -23.14
N LEU A 452 20.10 14.78 -23.22
CA LEU A 452 21.01 13.86 -23.89
C LEU A 452 20.29 13.22 -25.08
N GLU A 453 20.88 13.31 -26.26
CA GLU A 453 20.40 12.60 -27.45
C GLU A 453 21.07 11.24 -27.57
N TRP A 454 20.32 10.22 -27.96
CA TRP A 454 20.86 8.88 -28.17
C TRP A 454 20.23 8.17 -29.36
N SER A 455 20.97 7.24 -29.97
CA SER A 455 20.47 6.35 -31.01
C SER A 455 21.01 4.92 -30.89
N ALA A 456 20.16 3.94 -31.21
CA ALA A 456 20.49 2.53 -31.09
C ALA A 456 19.87 1.70 -32.23
N GLU A 457 20.60 0.64 -32.62
CA GLU A 457 20.10 -0.40 -33.52
C GLU A 457 19.95 -1.71 -32.75
N ALA A 458 18.78 -2.34 -32.86
CA ALA A 458 18.49 -3.61 -32.21
C ALA A 458 18.04 -4.65 -33.24
N PRO A 459 18.90 -5.64 -33.61
CA PRO A 459 18.55 -6.71 -34.55
C PRO A 459 17.63 -7.77 -33.89
N LEU A 460 16.38 -7.37 -33.64
CA LEU A 460 15.40 -8.18 -32.90
C LEU A 460 15.08 -9.50 -33.61
N ALA A 461 14.98 -9.50 -34.94
CA ALA A 461 14.60 -10.69 -35.70
C ALA A 461 15.64 -11.83 -35.58
N SER A 462 16.92 -11.50 -35.39
CA SER A 462 18.00 -12.50 -35.26
C SER A 462 18.34 -12.83 -33.81
N LYS A 463 18.22 -11.88 -32.87
CA LYS A 463 18.67 -12.08 -31.48
C LYS A 463 17.55 -12.35 -30.47
N LEU A 464 16.37 -11.77 -30.67
CA LEU A 464 15.24 -11.97 -29.74
C LEU A 464 14.54 -13.31 -30.06
N ARG A 465 14.44 -14.18 -29.06
CA ARG A 465 13.92 -15.56 -29.19
C ARG A 465 12.88 -15.86 -28.10
N PRO A 466 11.63 -15.39 -28.25
CA PRO A 466 10.59 -15.58 -27.25
C PRO A 466 10.30 -17.06 -26.98
N LEU A 467 9.79 -17.41 -25.81
CA LEU A 467 9.34 -18.79 -25.55
C LEU A 467 7.94 -19.09 -26.14
N GLY A 468 7.33 -18.18 -26.91
CA GLY A 468 5.97 -18.33 -27.49
C GLY A 468 4.95 -17.46 -26.75
N PHE A 469 3.67 -17.88 -26.64
CA PHE A 469 2.59 -17.12 -25.97
C PHE A 469 2.83 -16.83 -24.47
N ILE A 470 3.88 -17.43 -23.88
CA ILE A 470 4.31 -17.18 -22.49
C ILE A 470 4.90 -15.76 -22.37
N ASP A 471 5.68 -15.33 -23.37
CA ASP A 471 6.37 -14.03 -23.40
C ASP A 471 5.67 -13.10 -24.39
N ALA A 472 4.38 -12.87 -24.15
CA ALA A 472 3.52 -12.10 -25.05
C ALA A 472 3.82 -10.59 -25.05
N LEU A 473 4.42 -10.06 -23.99
CA LEU A 473 4.70 -8.63 -23.82
C LEU A 473 6.14 -8.41 -23.36
N TRP A 474 6.84 -7.50 -24.03
CA TRP A 474 8.23 -7.15 -23.81
C TRP A 474 8.33 -5.65 -23.51
N ASP A 475 8.80 -5.30 -22.32
CA ASP A 475 9.04 -3.91 -21.93
C ASP A 475 10.42 -3.47 -22.44
N VAL A 476 10.51 -2.22 -22.94
CA VAL A 476 11.76 -1.62 -23.42
C VAL A 476 12.24 -0.55 -22.44
N ARG A 477 13.53 -0.59 -22.07
CA ARG A 477 14.16 0.43 -21.23
C ARG A 477 15.60 0.70 -21.67
N LEU A 478 16.14 1.86 -21.34
CA LEU A 478 17.52 2.22 -21.57
C LEU A 478 18.25 2.33 -20.23
N ILE A 479 19.35 1.59 -20.08
CA ILE A 479 20.26 1.67 -18.94
C ILE A 479 21.33 2.70 -19.31
N LEU A 480 21.31 3.86 -18.66
CA LEU A 480 22.28 4.92 -18.82
C LEU A 480 23.36 4.79 -17.74
N LYS A 481 24.63 4.90 -18.12
CA LYS A 481 25.75 5.04 -17.19
C LYS A 481 26.41 6.40 -17.38
N VAL A 482 26.57 7.11 -16.27
CA VAL A 482 27.21 8.43 -16.19
C VAL A 482 28.33 8.32 -15.17
N ASN A 483 29.59 8.48 -15.59
CA ASN A 483 30.75 8.39 -14.70
C ASN A 483 30.76 7.13 -13.80
N GLY A 484 30.29 6.00 -14.34
CA GLY A 484 30.21 4.72 -13.61
C GLY A 484 28.92 4.50 -12.80
N LYS A 485 28.17 5.56 -12.46
CA LYS A 485 26.84 5.44 -11.84
C LYS A 485 25.80 5.06 -12.88
N LYS A 486 24.79 4.28 -12.49
CA LYS A 486 23.75 3.77 -13.41
C LYS A 486 22.39 4.33 -13.06
N THR A 487 21.64 4.76 -14.07
CA THR A 487 20.20 5.02 -13.97
C THR A 487 19.46 4.26 -15.07
N ASN A 488 18.21 3.90 -14.80
CA ASN A 488 17.36 3.21 -15.77
C ASN A 488 16.28 4.16 -16.21
N THR A 489 16.05 4.30 -17.51
CA THR A 489 14.98 5.13 -18.07
C THR A 489 14.05 4.28 -18.92
N ARG A 490 12.75 4.53 -18.85
CA ARG A 490 11.79 3.92 -19.78
C ARG A 490 11.52 4.88 -20.91
N ILE A 491 11.37 4.33 -22.11
CA ILE A 491 11.19 5.12 -23.33
C ILE A 491 9.71 5.48 -23.43
N THR A 492 9.37 6.74 -23.24
CA THR A 492 8.02 7.28 -23.46
C THR A 492 7.83 7.56 -24.94
N VAL A 493 6.74 7.03 -25.48
CA VAL A 493 6.25 7.30 -26.83
C VAL A 493 5.40 8.56 -26.74
N GLY A 494 5.89 9.66 -27.32
CA GLY A 494 5.13 10.89 -27.53
C GLY A 494 4.37 10.81 -28.86
N ASP A 495 4.47 11.86 -29.68
CA ASP A 495 3.80 11.93 -30.99
C ASP A 495 4.54 11.16 -32.11
N VAL A 496 5.49 10.29 -31.77
CA VAL A 496 6.18 9.43 -32.75
C VAL A 496 5.22 8.31 -33.19
N PRO A 497 4.83 8.26 -34.48
CA PRO A 497 3.89 7.25 -34.96
C PRO A 497 4.55 5.87 -34.92
N LEU A 498 3.90 4.93 -34.20
CA LEU A 498 4.28 3.52 -34.22
C LEU A 498 3.31 2.68 -35.06
N GLU A 499 2.15 3.22 -35.39
CA GLU A 499 1.16 2.56 -36.23
C GLU A 499 1.66 2.46 -37.68
N GLY A 500 1.49 1.29 -38.30
CA GLY A 500 1.94 1.07 -39.68
C GLY A 500 3.43 0.78 -39.86
N SER A 501 4.24 0.77 -38.79
CA SER A 501 5.70 0.51 -38.82
C SER A 501 6.13 -0.89 -39.30
N GLY A 502 5.21 -1.70 -39.82
CA GLY A 502 5.45 -3.06 -40.27
C GLY A 502 5.55 -4.08 -39.14
N ARG A 503 5.86 -5.33 -39.50
CA ARG A 503 5.83 -6.50 -38.61
C ARG A 503 7.19 -7.17 -38.56
N LEU A 504 7.76 -7.34 -37.36
CA LEU A 504 9.04 -8.04 -37.19
C LEU A 504 8.82 -9.54 -37.02
N ARG A 505 9.39 -10.35 -37.91
CA ARG A 505 9.29 -11.81 -37.79
C ARG A 505 10.05 -12.31 -36.56
N ALA A 506 9.32 -12.87 -35.61
CA ALA A 506 9.89 -13.50 -34.44
C ALA A 506 10.16 -14.99 -34.71
N ARG A 507 11.16 -15.56 -34.01
CA ARG A 507 11.41 -17.01 -34.00
C ARG A 507 11.21 -17.55 -32.58
N PRO A 508 9.97 -17.87 -32.17
CA PRO A 508 9.73 -18.43 -30.86
C PRO A 508 10.33 -19.83 -30.73
N ARG A 509 10.85 -20.17 -29.54
CA ARG A 509 11.54 -21.45 -29.29
C ARG A 509 10.62 -22.67 -29.15
N LEU A 510 9.38 -22.50 -28.67
CA LEU A 510 8.49 -23.63 -28.36
C LEU A 510 7.53 -23.99 -29.51
N THR A 511 6.82 -23.04 -30.13
CA THR A 511 6.06 -23.30 -31.38
C THR A 511 5.93 -22.02 -32.22
N ARG A 512 6.00 -22.14 -33.55
CA ARG A 512 5.66 -21.06 -34.52
C ARG A 512 4.16 -20.99 -34.84
N LEU A 513 3.38 -21.95 -34.32
CA LEU A 513 1.97 -22.14 -34.67
C LEU A 513 1.02 -21.18 -33.92
N VAL A 514 1.49 -20.42 -32.92
CA VAL A 514 0.62 -19.64 -32.02
C VAL A 514 0.87 -18.12 -32.08
N SER A 515 2.07 -17.70 -32.47
CA SER A 515 2.48 -16.29 -32.61
C SER A 515 3.84 -16.23 -33.30
N ASP A 516 4.00 -15.40 -34.32
CA ASP A 516 5.16 -15.38 -35.21
C ASP A 516 5.74 -13.99 -35.49
N THR A 517 5.14 -12.95 -34.90
CA THR A 517 5.44 -11.55 -35.21
C THR A 517 5.49 -10.71 -33.95
N LEU A 518 6.50 -9.83 -33.86
CA LEU A 518 6.55 -8.74 -32.88
C LEU A 518 5.98 -7.47 -33.52
N GLU A 519 5.06 -6.83 -32.81
CA GLU A 519 4.50 -5.53 -33.14
C GLU A 519 4.85 -4.54 -32.01
N PRO A 520 5.26 -3.30 -32.32
CA PRO A 520 5.39 -2.26 -31.31
C PRO A 520 4.02 -1.93 -30.72
N GLU A 521 3.97 -1.69 -29.41
CA GLU A 521 2.77 -1.30 -28.68
C GLU A 521 3.12 -0.19 -27.69
N VAL A 522 2.22 0.77 -27.51
CA VAL A 522 2.32 1.76 -26.43
C VAL A 522 1.59 1.22 -25.20
N SER A 523 2.32 1.02 -24.11
CA SER A 523 1.72 0.60 -22.85
C SER A 523 0.76 1.65 -22.28
N ALA A 524 -0.14 1.26 -21.38
CA ALA A 524 -1.04 2.18 -20.67
C ALA A 524 -0.36 3.31 -19.87
N ARG A 525 0.97 3.28 -19.71
CA ARG A 525 1.77 4.35 -19.09
C ARG A 525 2.55 5.20 -20.11
N GLY A 526 2.26 5.03 -21.40
CA GLY A 526 2.90 5.75 -22.49
C GLY A 526 4.28 5.24 -22.88
N HIS A 527 4.72 4.05 -22.42
CA HIS A 527 6.04 3.52 -22.77
C HIS A 527 6.02 2.57 -23.96
N LEU A 528 7.13 2.56 -24.71
CA LEU A 528 7.39 1.61 -25.79
C LEU A 528 7.49 0.18 -25.23
N ALA A 529 6.69 -0.71 -25.80
CA ALA A 529 6.71 -2.14 -25.56
C ALA A 529 6.59 -2.89 -26.90
N PHE A 530 6.77 -4.20 -26.87
CA PHE A 530 6.50 -5.07 -28.01
C PHE A 530 5.57 -6.21 -27.62
N GLN A 531 4.56 -6.44 -28.45
CA GLN A 531 3.62 -7.53 -28.31
C GLN A 531 3.92 -8.64 -29.32
N LEU A 532 3.83 -9.89 -28.88
CA LEU A 532 3.97 -11.06 -29.75
C LEU A 532 2.59 -11.51 -30.25
N VAL A 533 2.33 -11.29 -31.55
CA VAL A 533 1.05 -11.55 -32.21
C VAL A 533 1.13 -12.68 -33.24
N ALA A 534 -0.03 -13.15 -33.71
CA ALA A 534 -0.19 -14.20 -34.72
C ALA A 534 -0.62 -13.58 -36.06
N ALA A 535 0.32 -13.37 -36.99
CA ALA A 535 0.04 -12.69 -38.26
C ALA A 535 -0.18 -13.67 -39.43
N GLY A 536 0.55 -14.79 -39.49
CA GLY A 536 0.45 -15.76 -40.58
C GLY A 536 -0.88 -16.51 -40.63
N ALA A 537 -1.40 -16.84 -41.83
CA ALA A 537 -2.68 -17.54 -42.01
C ALA A 537 -2.77 -18.88 -41.25
N LEU A 538 -1.65 -19.62 -41.18
CA LEU A 538 -1.52 -20.85 -40.41
C LEU A 538 -1.60 -20.60 -38.89
N SER A 539 -1.01 -19.50 -38.41
CA SER A 539 -1.03 -19.11 -37.00
C SER A 539 -2.39 -18.58 -36.55
N ARG A 540 -3.11 -17.86 -37.42
CA ARG A 540 -4.48 -17.38 -37.17
C ARG A 540 -5.48 -18.53 -37.10
N ARG A 541 -5.42 -19.49 -38.05
CA ARG A 541 -6.24 -20.71 -38.02
C ARG A 541 -5.93 -21.57 -36.80
N SER A 542 -4.66 -21.73 -36.45
CA SER A 542 -4.24 -22.51 -35.28
C SER A 542 -4.66 -21.85 -33.97
N ARG A 543 -4.60 -20.52 -33.85
CA ARG A 543 -5.04 -19.78 -32.66
C ARG A 543 -6.55 -19.81 -32.51
N ALA A 544 -7.31 -19.64 -33.59
CA ALA A 544 -8.76 -19.83 -33.59
C ALA A 544 -9.14 -21.26 -33.21
N LEU A 545 -8.47 -22.27 -33.77
CA LEU A 545 -8.67 -23.68 -33.39
C LEU A 545 -8.27 -23.97 -31.94
N ILE A 546 -7.24 -23.30 -31.40
CA ILE A 546 -6.83 -23.44 -29.99
C ILE A 546 -7.81 -22.74 -29.06
N ASP A 547 -8.28 -21.54 -29.39
CA ASP A 547 -9.27 -20.81 -28.58
C ASP A 547 -10.62 -21.54 -28.61
N GLN A 548 -11.04 -22.05 -29.78
CA GLN A 548 -12.23 -22.87 -29.97
C GLN A 548 -12.09 -24.26 -29.32
N ALA A 549 -10.90 -24.88 -29.37
CA ALA A 549 -10.63 -26.11 -28.63
C ALA A 549 -10.63 -25.85 -27.13
N LEU A 550 -10.05 -24.75 -26.65
CA LEU A 550 -9.99 -24.34 -25.26
C LEU A 550 -11.39 -24.01 -24.71
N GLU A 551 -12.28 -23.43 -25.51
CA GLU A 551 -13.66 -23.09 -25.13
C GLU A 551 -14.67 -24.21 -25.38
N GLY A 552 -14.32 -25.21 -26.20
CA GLY A 552 -15.13 -26.42 -26.43
C GLY A 552 -15.03 -27.48 -25.32
N ALA A 553 -15.97 -28.43 -25.32
CA ALA A 553 -16.03 -29.53 -24.35
C ALA A 553 -14.70 -30.32 -24.23
N PRO A 554 -13.94 -30.62 -25.31
CA PRO A 554 -12.65 -31.34 -25.20
C PRO A 554 -11.53 -30.52 -24.55
N GLY A 555 -11.43 -29.21 -24.80
CA GLY A 555 -10.43 -28.37 -24.12
C GLY A 555 -10.88 -27.94 -22.73
N THR A 556 -12.13 -28.16 -22.34
CA THR A 556 -12.54 -28.13 -20.93
C THR A 556 -11.92 -29.30 -20.17
N VAL A 557 -11.82 -30.48 -20.80
CA VAL A 557 -11.15 -31.68 -20.26
C VAL A 557 -9.62 -31.56 -20.31
N ALA A 558 -9.04 -31.02 -21.39
CA ALA A 558 -7.60 -30.72 -21.45
C ALA A 558 -7.20 -29.56 -20.53
N LYS A 559 -8.04 -28.52 -20.39
CA LYS A 559 -7.92 -27.50 -19.32
C LYS A 559 -8.05 -28.17 -17.98
N ALA A 560 -8.93 -29.16 -17.76
CA ALA A 560 -9.00 -29.90 -16.50
C ALA A 560 -7.72 -30.70 -16.25
N GLY A 561 -7.12 -31.34 -17.25
CA GLY A 561 -5.86 -32.09 -17.15
C GLY A 561 -4.63 -31.21 -16.93
N VAL A 562 -4.49 -30.11 -17.68
CA VAL A 562 -3.42 -29.11 -17.50
C VAL A 562 -3.66 -28.26 -16.26
N ARG A 563 -4.91 -27.96 -15.89
CA ARG A 563 -5.27 -27.40 -14.57
C ARG A 563 -4.98 -28.43 -13.50
N LYS A 564 -5.14 -29.74 -13.70
CA LYS A 564 -4.78 -30.79 -12.74
C LYS A 564 -3.27 -30.90 -12.62
N ALA A 565 -2.50 -30.78 -13.69
CA ALA A 565 -1.03 -30.78 -13.66
C ALA A 565 -0.44 -29.45 -13.14
N LYS A 566 -1.01 -28.30 -13.50
CA LYS A 566 -0.67 -26.98 -12.90
C LYS A 566 -1.20 -26.87 -11.47
N LYS A 567 -2.33 -27.47 -11.12
CA LYS A 567 -2.83 -27.64 -9.75
C LYS A 567 -1.93 -28.59 -9.02
N VAL A 568 -1.42 -29.66 -9.60
CA VAL A 568 -0.41 -30.55 -8.99
C VAL A 568 0.91 -29.80 -8.79
N ARG A 569 1.41 -29.01 -9.76
CA ARG A 569 2.64 -28.21 -9.62
C ARG A 569 2.46 -26.99 -8.69
N ARG A 570 1.27 -26.38 -8.69
CA ARG A 570 0.86 -25.30 -7.78
C ARG A 570 0.58 -25.85 -6.39
N ASN A 571 0.07 -27.08 -6.27
CA ASN A 571 -0.09 -27.82 -5.03
C ASN A 571 1.31 -28.15 -4.52
N LEU A 572 2.20 -28.77 -5.31
CA LEU A 572 3.60 -29.01 -4.94
C LEU A 572 4.34 -27.76 -4.43
N LYS A 573 4.01 -26.56 -4.93
CA LYS A 573 4.54 -25.28 -4.40
C LYS A 573 3.61 -24.54 -3.43
N SER A 574 2.40 -25.02 -3.19
CA SER A 574 1.46 -24.45 -2.23
C SER A 574 1.96 -24.70 -0.82
N GLY A 575 1.54 -23.85 0.12
CA GLY A 575 1.80 -24.06 1.53
C GLY A 575 1.41 -25.48 1.95
N ASP A 576 0.25 -25.97 1.52
CA ASP A 576 -0.28 -27.25 1.98
C ASP A 576 0.51 -28.49 1.50
N THR A 577 1.08 -28.49 0.30
CA THR A 577 1.92 -29.64 -0.11
C THR A 577 3.31 -29.54 0.48
N LYS A 578 3.84 -28.34 0.66
CA LYS A 578 5.07 -28.13 1.43
C LYS A 578 4.93 -28.61 2.88
N LEU A 579 3.78 -28.34 3.51
CA LEU A 579 3.44 -28.86 4.84
C LEU A 579 3.31 -30.39 4.84
N ARG A 580 2.56 -30.96 3.89
CA ARG A 580 2.46 -32.43 3.75
C ARG A 580 3.83 -33.08 3.55
N ALA A 581 4.65 -32.57 2.63
CA ALA A 581 5.99 -33.10 2.41
C ALA A 581 6.90 -32.93 3.64
N TYR A 582 6.75 -31.84 4.40
CA TYR A 582 7.43 -31.70 5.69
C TYR A 582 7.04 -32.83 6.65
N HIS A 583 5.74 -33.02 6.91
CA HIS A 583 5.24 -34.01 7.87
C HIS A 583 5.37 -35.47 7.41
N GLU A 584 5.19 -35.74 6.12
CA GLU A 584 5.12 -37.11 5.59
C GLU A 584 6.46 -37.62 5.03
N ILE A 585 7.37 -36.71 4.62
CA ILE A 585 8.65 -37.06 3.98
C ILE A 585 9.82 -36.60 4.85
N PHE A 586 10.01 -35.30 5.05
CA PHE A 586 11.23 -34.81 5.72
C PHE A 586 11.30 -35.21 7.20
N MET A 587 10.16 -35.22 7.88
CA MET A 587 10.03 -35.67 9.27
C MET A 587 10.23 -37.19 9.43
N LYS A 588 10.38 -37.96 8.34
CA LYS A 588 10.77 -39.39 8.40
C LYS A 588 12.26 -39.61 8.13
N LEU A 589 12.96 -38.61 7.60
CA LEU A 589 14.42 -38.67 7.44
C LEU A 589 15.09 -38.66 8.82
N PRO A 590 16.30 -39.22 9.00
CA PRO A 590 16.98 -39.16 10.28
C PRO A 590 17.32 -37.71 10.66
N VAL A 591 17.27 -37.42 11.97
CA VAL A 591 17.80 -36.17 12.53
C VAL A 591 19.31 -36.13 12.30
N ARG A 592 19.79 -35.02 11.76
CA ARG A 592 21.21 -34.74 11.57
C ARG A 592 21.79 -34.24 12.88
N LYS A 593 22.65 -35.05 13.48
CA LYS A 593 23.39 -34.69 14.69
C LYS A 593 24.21 -33.42 14.44
N ARG A 594 24.32 -32.60 15.49
CA ARG A 594 25.06 -31.32 15.50
C ARG A 594 24.53 -30.27 14.52
N THR A 595 23.34 -30.45 13.96
CA THR A 595 22.72 -29.44 13.08
C THR A 595 21.85 -28.48 13.91
N VAL A 596 22.15 -27.19 13.82
CA VAL A 596 21.44 -26.13 14.54
C VAL A 596 20.83 -25.16 13.53
N VAL A 597 19.51 -24.94 13.62
CA VAL A 597 18.81 -23.96 12.81
C VAL A 597 18.57 -22.71 13.65
N PHE A 598 19.10 -21.59 13.16
CA PHE A 598 18.98 -20.27 13.76
C PHE A 598 18.03 -19.39 12.94
N GLU A 599 17.19 -18.63 13.64
CA GLU A 599 16.33 -17.63 13.04
C GLU A 599 16.15 -16.44 13.99
N SER A 600 16.31 -15.22 13.48
CA SER A 600 16.09 -13.99 14.24
C SER A 600 15.08 -13.11 13.51
N HIS A 601 14.06 -12.65 14.24
CA HIS A 601 12.94 -11.84 13.73
C HIS A 601 12.33 -12.39 12.43
N LEU A 602 11.96 -13.68 12.44
CA LEU A 602 11.36 -14.39 11.29
C LEU A 602 12.27 -14.44 10.05
N GLY A 603 13.60 -14.42 10.26
CA GLY A 603 14.61 -14.48 9.20
C GLY A 603 14.87 -13.13 8.53
N ARG A 604 14.51 -12.01 9.16
CA ARG A 604 14.76 -10.68 8.60
C ARG A 604 16.20 -10.20 8.78
N GLN A 605 16.90 -10.74 9.77
CA GLN A 605 18.19 -10.21 10.21
C GLN A 605 19.05 -11.29 10.88
N TYR A 606 20.36 -11.08 10.84
CA TYR A 606 21.35 -11.79 11.66
C TYR A 606 21.65 -10.92 12.88
N SER A 607 20.99 -11.20 14.01
CA SER A 607 21.03 -10.35 15.20
C SER A 607 20.49 -11.07 16.44
N ASP A 608 20.46 -10.35 17.56
CA ASP A 608 19.75 -10.73 18.78
C ASP A 608 20.35 -11.99 19.46
N SER A 609 19.64 -12.58 20.42
CA SER A 609 20.14 -13.71 21.20
C SER A 609 20.54 -14.93 20.35
N PRO A 610 19.83 -15.28 19.24
CA PRO A 610 20.27 -16.35 18.34
C PRO A 610 21.66 -16.10 17.72
N ARG A 611 21.99 -14.84 17.41
CA ARG A 611 23.32 -14.46 16.90
C ARG A 611 24.39 -14.65 17.97
N ALA A 612 24.15 -14.16 19.17
CA ALA A 612 25.12 -14.28 20.27
C ALA A 612 25.41 -15.75 20.62
N ILE A 613 24.39 -16.61 20.64
CA ILE A 613 24.57 -18.06 20.82
C ILE A 613 25.42 -18.64 19.69
N TYR A 614 25.10 -18.33 18.43
CA TYR A 614 25.87 -18.82 17.28
C TYR A 614 27.34 -18.37 17.34
N GLU A 615 27.61 -17.10 17.62
CA GLU A 615 28.97 -16.56 17.71
C GLU A 615 29.74 -17.17 18.89
N GLU A 616 29.08 -17.43 20.02
CA GLU A 616 29.69 -18.11 21.16
C GLU A 616 30.02 -19.58 20.85
N MET A 617 29.13 -20.31 20.16
CA MET A 617 29.43 -21.67 19.70
C MET A 617 30.66 -21.71 18.77
N ARG A 618 30.80 -20.70 17.90
CA ARG A 618 31.96 -20.54 17.02
C ARG A 618 33.22 -20.21 17.82
N ARG A 619 33.12 -19.29 18.78
CA ARG A 619 34.23 -18.88 19.66
C ARG A 619 34.79 -20.04 20.47
N GLN A 620 33.92 -20.94 20.96
CA GLN A 620 34.32 -22.15 21.68
C GLN A 620 34.86 -23.27 20.77
N GLY A 621 34.83 -23.10 19.44
CA GLY A 621 35.34 -24.09 18.50
C GLY A 621 34.52 -25.38 18.45
N LEU A 622 33.20 -25.30 18.73
CA LEU A 622 32.33 -26.47 18.67
C LEU A 622 32.21 -27.00 17.23
N ASP A 623 32.16 -28.32 17.08
CA ASP A 623 31.86 -28.96 15.81
C ASP A 623 30.34 -29.02 15.60
N PHE A 624 29.81 -28.16 14.72
CA PHE A 624 28.38 -28.11 14.40
C PHE A 624 28.11 -27.62 12.97
N THR A 625 26.95 -28.01 12.43
CA THR A 625 26.42 -27.48 11.16
C THR A 625 25.44 -26.36 11.47
N ALA A 626 25.82 -25.13 11.13
CA ALA A 626 24.97 -23.97 11.29
C ALA A 626 24.08 -23.76 10.06
N VAL A 627 22.78 -23.65 10.27
CA VAL A 627 21.80 -23.27 9.23
C VAL A 627 21.11 -21.99 9.67
N TRP A 628 21.20 -20.93 8.87
CA TRP A 628 20.52 -19.66 9.14
C TRP A 628 19.37 -19.44 8.16
N SER A 629 18.18 -19.11 8.68
CA SER A 629 17.05 -18.76 7.82
C SER A 629 17.00 -17.27 7.48
N TYR A 630 16.78 -16.94 6.21
CA TYR A 630 16.53 -15.58 5.74
C TYR A 630 15.21 -15.44 4.95
N ASP A 631 14.51 -14.30 5.05
CA ASP A 631 13.24 -14.07 4.36
C ASP A 631 13.42 -13.47 2.95
N LYS A 632 13.98 -12.24 2.87
CA LYS A 632 14.12 -11.50 1.59
C LYS A 632 15.53 -11.59 1.00
N SER A 633 16.55 -11.24 1.78
CA SER A 633 17.95 -11.15 1.38
C SER A 633 18.85 -11.91 2.38
N PRO A 634 19.88 -12.64 1.91
CA PRO A 634 20.92 -13.21 2.77
C PRO A 634 22.03 -12.21 3.12
N GLU A 635 21.94 -10.95 2.70
CA GLU A 635 22.94 -9.93 2.99
C GLU A 635 23.07 -9.68 4.51
N GLY A 636 24.32 -9.58 4.99
CA GLY A 636 24.63 -9.42 6.42
C GLY A 636 24.66 -10.72 7.24
N PHE A 637 24.27 -11.86 6.66
CA PHE A 637 24.37 -13.16 7.32
C PHE A 637 25.79 -13.76 7.22
N PRO A 638 26.18 -14.64 8.16
CA PRO A 638 27.49 -15.30 8.16
C PRO A 638 27.70 -16.13 6.90
N LYS A 639 28.88 -15.98 6.28
CA LYS A 639 29.24 -16.68 5.03
C LYS A 639 29.60 -18.15 5.26
N ASP A 640 29.97 -18.50 6.48
CA ASP A 640 30.37 -19.83 6.93
C ASP A 640 29.19 -20.69 7.40
N ALA A 641 27.96 -20.15 7.39
CA ALA A 641 26.74 -20.91 7.68
C ALA A 641 25.96 -21.28 6.39
N GLU A 642 25.19 -22.36 6.43
CA GLU A 642 24.26 -22.70 5.37
C GLU A 642 23.05 -21.74 5.40
N LEU A 643 22.89 -20.91 4.37
CA LEU A 643 21.81 -19.93 4.29
C LEU A 643 20.59 -20.50 3.55
N VAL A 644 19.47 -20.62 4.25
CA VAL A 644 18.22 -21.17 3.69
C VAL A 644 17.11 -20.13 3.66
N LYS A 645 16.49 -19.93 2.49
CA LYS A 645 15.36 -19.02 2.36
C LYS A 645 14.15 -19.56 3.13
N ARG A 646 13.52 -18.77 3.99
CA ARG A 646 12.32 -19.13 4.74
C ARG A 646 11.24 -19.67 3.80
N TRP A 647 10.56 -20.74 4.21
CA TRP A 647 9.58 -21.51 3.41
C TRP A 647 10.12 -22.19 2.12
N SER A 648 11.42 -22.22 1.89
CA SER A 648 12.02 -23.03 0.81
C SER A 648 12.06 -24.52 1.18
N TRP A 649 12.28 -25.38 0.19
CA TRP A 649 12.49 -26.81 0.45
C TRP A 649 13.71 -27.08 1.35
N PRO A 650 14.87 -26.42 1.15
CA PRO A 650 15.98 -26.47 2.10
C PRO A 650 15.59 -26.07 3.53
N TYR A 651 14.80 -25.00 3.71
CA TYR A 651 14.34 -24.57 5.04
C TYR A 651 13.48 -25.63 5.73
N LEU A 652 12.52 -26.21 5.01
CA LEU A 652 11.67 -27.28 5.54
C LEU A 652 12.47 -28.53 5.91
N ARG A 653 13.42 -28.91 5.05
CA ARG A 653 14.31 -30.03 5.31
C ARG A 653 15.21 -29.77 6.51
N ALA A 654 15.79 -28.57 6.60
CA ALA A 654 16.66 -28.17 7.70
C ALA A 654 15.90 -28.26 9.03
N LEU A 655 14.71 -27.65 9.14
CA LEU A 655 13.90 -27.73 10.35
C LEU A 655 13.52 -29.17 10.71
N ALA A 656 13.11 -29.99 9.74
CA ALA A 656 12.72 -31.39 9.99
C ALA A 656 13.88 -32.30 10.42
N GLN A 657 15.12 -31.96 10.04
CA GLN A 657 16.30 -32.76 10.33
C GLN A 657 17.23 -32.15 11.40
N ALA A 658 16.95 -30.96 11.92
CA ALA A 658 17.81 -30.31 12.90
C ALA A 658 17.72 -30.98 14.28
N GLU A 659 18.87 -31.08 14.95
CA GLU A 659 18.93 -31.48 16.36
C GLU A 659 18.52 -30.32 17.27
N PHE A 660 18.81 -29.08 16.87
CA PHE A 660 18.46 -27.88 17.63
C PHE A 660 17.74 -26.82 16.79
N TRP A 661 16.71 -26.24 17.37
CA TRP A 661 16.03 -25.03 16.88
C TRP A 661 16.32 -23.89 17.87
N VAL A 662 16.83 -22.77 17.36
CA VAL A 662 17.10 -21.55 18.15
C VAL A 662 16.42 -20.37 17.46
N ASP A 663 15.51 -19.70 18.14
CA ASP A 663 14.87 -18.47 17.63
C ASP A 663 14.40 -17.53 18.76
N ASN A 664 13.86 -16.36 18.37
CA ASN A 664 13.46 -15.30 19.30
C ASN A 664 11.99 -14.82 19.15
N GLN A 665 11.19 -15.40 18.25
CA GLN A 665 9.83 -14.95 17.95
C GLN A 665 8.82 -16.12 17.90
N SER A 666 9.09 -17.09 17.04
CA SER A 666 8.58 -18.47 16.96
C SER A 666 8.72 -18.98 15.53
N TYR A 667 9.16 -20.22 15.35
CA TYR A 667 9.05 -20.91 14.05
C TYR A 667 7.58 -21.10 13.65
N PRO A 668 7.27 -21.20 12.33
CA PRO A 668 5.90 -21.34 11.84
C PRO A 668 5.12 -22.44 12.55
N VAL A 669 3.94 -22.10 13.08
CA VAL A 669 3.08 -22.99 13.87
C VAL A 669 2.70 -24.27 13.13
N ARG A 670 2.51 -24.17 11.81
CA ARG A 670 2.12 -25.31 10.96
C ARG A 670 3.22 -26.37 10.80
N LEU A 671 4.45 -26.10 11.23
CA LEU A 671 5.57 -27.05 11.20
C LEU A 671 5.69 -27.76 12.55
N ALA A 672 5.55 -29.08 12.56
CA ALA A 672 5.63 -29.88 13.78
C ALA A 672 7.09 -30.06 14.22
N LYS A 673 7.38 -29.86 15.52
CA LYS A 673 8.69 -30.19 16.10
C LYS A 673 8.80 -31.70 16.34
N ARG A 674 9.99 -32.27 16.14
CA ARG A 674 10.29 -33.66 16.53
C ARG A 674 10.57 -33.76 18.03
N LYS A 675 10.39 -34.96 18.59
CA LYS A 675 10.73 -35.19 19.99
C LYS A 675 12.23 -35.14 20.22
N GLU A 676 13.01 -35.53 19.21
CA GLU A 676 14.47 -35.56 19.20
C GLU A 676 15.10 -34.18 18.92
N THR A 677 14.31 -33.19 18.50
CA THR A 677 14.76 -31.82 18.28
C THR A 677 14.55 -31.01 19.55
N THR A 678 15.61 -30.37 20.04
CA THR A 678 15.57 -29.45 21.17
C THR A 678 15.31 -28.03 20.69
N TYR A 679 14.26 -27.39 21.18
CA TYR A 679 13.84 -26.05 20.81
C TYR A 679 14.09 -25.06 21.96
N ILE A 680 15.08 -24.20 21.74
CA ILE A 680 15.49 -23.11 22.62
C ILE A 680 14.85 -21.81 22.12
N GLN A 681 13.85 -21.32 22.84
CA GLN A 681 13.19 -20.05 22.59
C GLN A 681 13.86 -18.96 23.44
N THR A 682 14.51 -18.02 22.78
CA THR A 682 15.22 -16.93 23.45
C THR A 682 14.32 -15.75 23.81
N TRP A 683 13.14 -15.64 23.17
CA TRP A 683 12.29 -14.45 23.24
C TRP A 683 13.06 -13.16 22.88
N HIS A 684 12.44 -11.99 23.03
CA HIS A 684 13.01 -10.74 22.50
C HIS A 684 12.86 -9.52 23.42
N GLY A 685 12.59 -9.72 24.71
CA GLY A 685 12.54 -8.65 25.69
C GLY A 685 11.65 -8.96 26.91
N SER A 686 11.92 -8.27 28.01
CA SER A 686 11.13 -8.40 29.24
C SER A 686 9.70 -7.88 29.09
N ALA A 687 8.80 -8.40 29.93
CA ALA A 687 7.40 -8.07 29.85
C ALA A 687 7.09 -6.66 30.35
N LEU A 688 6.78 -5.76 29.43
CA LEU A 688 6.19 -4.45 29.77
C LEU A 688 4.65 -4.48 29.65
N LYS A 689 4.16 -5.07 28.56
CA LYS A 689 2.74 -5.14 28.20
C LYS A 689 2.17 -6.52 28.47
N LYS A 690 0.87 -6.64 28.76
CA LYS A 690 0.20 -7.94 28.83
C LYS A 690 0.32 -8.68 27.51
N MET A 691 0.84 -9.91 27.58
CA MET A 691 1.16 -10.76 26.42
C MET A 691 0.54 -12.15 26.59
N GLY A 692 0.61 -12.97 25.54
CA GLY A 692 0.07 -14.33 25.59
C GLY A 692 -1.40 -14.36 26.01
N PHE A 693 -1.73 -15.29 26.90
CA PHE A 693 -3.07 -15.50 27.44
C PHE A 693 -3.56 -14.37 28.37
N ASP A 694 -2.70 -13.44 28.76
CA ASP A 694 -3.08 -12.29 29.58
C ASP A 694 -3.52 -11.07 28.76
N SER A 695 -3.24 -11.07 27.46
CA SER A 695 -3.69 -10.00 26.58
C SER A 695 -5.23 -10.07 26.38
N PRO A 696 -5.93 -8.91 26.30
CA PRO A 696 -7.38 -8.88 26.11
C PRO A 696 -7.85 -9.68 24.88
N GLU A 697 -7.10 -9.57 23.78
CA GLU A 697 -7.37 -10.30 22.52
C GLU A 697 -7.40 -11.82 22.71
N PHE A 698 -6.52 -12.38 23.52
CA PHE A 698 -6.48 -13.83 23.77
C PHE A 698 -7.48 -14.27 24.84
N ARG A 699 -7.81 -13.39 25.79
CA ARG A 699 -8.86 -13.65 26.78
C ARG A 699 -10.24 -13.78 26.15
N THR A 700 -10.49 -13.06 25.05
CA THR A 700 -11.75 -13.15 24.29
C THR A 700 -11.80 -14.30 23.27
N LYS A 701 -10.69 -15.04 23.06
CA LYS A 701 -10.66 -16.20 22.14
C LYS A 701 -11.35 -17.42 22.76
N THR A 702 -11.96 -18.24 21.90
CA THR A 702 -12.62 -19.48 22.32
C THR A 702 -11.62 -20.48 22.92
N LYS A 703 -12.10 -21.44 23.73
CA LYS A 703 -11.24 -22.49 24.32
C LYS A 703 -10.44 -23.26 23.26
N ALA A 704 -11.04 -23.52 22.09
CA ALA A 704 -10.36 -24.20 20.98
C ALA A 704 -9.19 -23.36 20.43
N GLN A 705 -9.42 -22.07 20.20
CA GLN A 705 -8.37 -21.15 19.73
C GLN A 705 -7.25 -20.97 20.77
N GLN A 706 -7.60 -20.96 22.06
CA GLN A 706 -6.61 -20.94 23.13
C GLN A 706 -5.79 -22.25 23.18
N ALA A 707 -6.42 -23.41 22.96
CA ALA A 707 -5.73 -24.70 22.88
C ALA A 707 -4.78 -24.76 21.67
N ASP A 708 -5.17 -24.19 20.52
CA ASP A 708 -4.31 -24.08 19.35
C ASP A 708 -3.06 -23.24 19.64
N GLN A 709 -3.23 -22.13 20.34
CA GLN A 709 -2.11 -21.30 20.78
C GLN A 709 -1.21 -22.03 21.79
N GLN A 710 -1.80 -22.76 22.75
CA GLN A 710 -1.04 -23.54 23.72
C GLN A 710 -0.14 -24.57 23.03
N ARG A 711 -0.66 -25.27 21.99
CA ARG A 711 0.14 -26.21 21.18
C ARG A 711 1.37 -25.57 20.53
N VAL A 712 1.36 -24.26 20.28
CA VAL A 712 2.55 -23.53 19.77
C VAL A 712 3.62 -23.46 20.85
N LEU A 713 3.23 -23.03 22.04
CA LEU A 713 4.08 -22.79 23.20
C LEU A 713 4.63 -24.11 23.78
N ASP A 714 3.83 -25.18 23.71
CA ASP A 714 4.23 -26.52 24.15
C ASP A 714 5.44 -27.07 23.39
N ARG A 715 5.72 -26.54 22.19
CA ARG A 715 6.91 -26.92 21.40
C ARG A 715 8.22 -26.41 21.98
N PHE A 716 8.20 -25.37 22.81
CA PHE A 716 9.43 -24.90 23.45
C PHE A 716 9.88 -25.96 24.44
N ASP A 717 11.14 -26.39 24.35
CA ASP A 717 11.74 -27.25 25.37
C ASP A 717 12.44 -26.39 26.42
N HIS A 718 13.02 -25.26 25.98
CA HIS A 718 13.67 -24.27 26.82
C HIS A 718 13.21 -22.87 26.45
N PHE A 719 12.92 -22.04 27.46
CA PHE A 719 12.49 -20.65 27.31
C PHE A 719 13.36 -19.77 28.21
N LEU A 720 14.10 -18.83 27.62
CA LEU A 720 14.99 -17.96 28.37
C LEU A 720 14.20 -16.85 29.05
N VAL A 721 14.55 -16.61 30.31
CA VAL A 721 14.11 -15.45 31.09
C VAL A 721 15.34 -14.72 31.61
N ARG A 722 15.23 -13.40 31.72
CA ARG A 722 16.35 -12.58 32.23
C ARG A 722 16.18 -12.11 33.67
N THR A 723 14.98 -12.25 34.24
CA THR A 723 14.67 -11.76 35.60
C THR A 723 13.57 -12.58 36.24
N GLU A 724 13.42 -12.45 37.56
CA GLU A 724 12.23 -12.92 38.25
C GLU A 724 10.95 -12.15 37.88
N HIS A 725 11.07 -10.92 37.34
CA HIS A 725 9.92 -10.23 36.74
C HIS A 725 9.36 -10.99 35.54
N ASP A 726 10.22 -11.52 34.66
CA ASP A 726 9.80 -12.33 33.53
C ASP A 726 9.19 -13.67 33.97
N VAL A 727 9.70 -14.26 35.05
CA VAL A 727 9.12 -15.45 35.68
C VAL A 727 7.73 -15.18 36.23
N ARG A 728 7.48 -14.00 36.83
CA ARG A 728 6.13 -13.64 37.32
C ARG A 728 5.16 -13.22 36.22
N THR A 729 5.66 -12.87 35.03
CA THR A 729 4.85 -12.29 33.94
C THR A 729 4.78 -13.19 32.72
N LEU A 730 5.86 -13.32 31.94
CA LEU A 730 5.90 -14.10 30.69
C LEU A 730 5.56 -15.57 30.90
N VAL A 731 6.05 -16.17 31.99
CA VAL A 731 5.87 -17.61 32.24
C VAL A 731 4.41 -17.96 32.48
N PRO A 732 3.65 -17.30 33.39
CA PRO A 732 2.21 -17.45 33.48
C PRO A 732 1.46 -17.04 32.20
N ALA A 733 1.85 -15.93 31.56
CA ALA A 733 1.21 -15.44 30.34
C ALA A 733 1.28 -16.44 29.18
N PHE A 734 2.34 -17.25 29.12
CA PHE A 734 2.51 -18.34 28.16
C PHE A 734 2.21 -19.72 28.74
N ARG A 735 1.76 -19.81 30.00
CA ARG A 735 1.45 -21.06 30.72
C ARG A 735 2.59 -22.07 30.61
N LEU A 736 3.83 -21.60 30.71
CA LEU A 736 5.01 -22.44 30.60
C LEU A 736 5.28 -23.11 31.96
N PRO A 737 5.56 -24.43 32.01
CA PRO A 737 6.02 -25.09 33.23
C PRO A 737 7.43 -24.62 33.60
N ASP A 738 7.70 -24.51 34.90
CA ASP A 738 9.00 -24.04 35.42
C ASP A 738 10.19 -24.89 34.92
N SER A 739 9.96 -26.18 34.65
CA SER A 739 10.97 -27.09 34.08
C SER A 739 11.51 -26.70 32.71
N LYS A 740 10.81 -25.82 31.98
CA LYS A 740 11.27 -25.30 30.68
C LYS A 740 12.02 -23.98 30.81
N ILE A 741 12.04 -23.36 31.99
CA ILE A 741 12.54 -22.00 32.16
C ILE A 741 14.05 -22.01 32.38
N VAL A 742 14.76 -21.19 31.61
CA VAL A 742 16.22 -21.02 31.69
C VAL A 742 16.52 -19.62 32.19
N ARG A 743 17.00 -19.53 33.43
CA ARG A 743 17.35 -18.29 34.14
C ARG A 743 18.80 -17.88 33.84
N SER A 744 19.03 -17.39 32.62
CA SER A 744 20.38 -17.10 32.11
C SER A 744 20.66 -15.64 31.83
N GLY A 745 19.63 -14.78 31.77
CA GLY A 745 19.77 -13.51 31.04
C GLY A 745 19.59 -13.72 29.53
N TYR A 746 19.67 -12.62 28.77
CA TYR A 746 19.64 -12.72 27.31
C TYR A 746 21.04 -12.70 26.71
N PRO A 747 21.40 -13.68 25.86
CA PRO A 747 22.69 -13.70 25.15
C PRO A 747 23.04 -12.40 24.41
N ARG A 748 22.06 -11.68 23.86
CA ARG A 748 22.31 -10.38 23.20
C ARG A 748 22.88 -9.31 24.16
N ASN A 749 22.56 -9.41 25.45
CA ASN A 749 22.92 -8.43 26.47
C ASN A 749 24.34 -8.64 27.02
N ASP A 750 25.00 -9.77 26.71
CA ASP A 750 26.35 -10.06 27.23
C ASP A 750 27.35 -8.95 26.89
N SER A 751 27.27 -8.42 25.67
CA SER A 751 28.10 -7.30 25.22
C SER A 751 27.85 -6.00 25.99
N LEU A 752 26.62 -5.75 26.44
CA LEU A 752 26.27 -4.57 27.23
C LEU A 752 26.88 -4.65 28.62
N VAL A 753 26.78 -5.81 29.26
CA VAL A 753 27.37 -6.06 30.59
C VAL A 753 28.89 -6.00 30.52
N ALA A 754 29.49 -6.54 29.47
CA ALA A 754 30.94 -6.46 29.26
C ALA A 754 31.41 -5.01 29.07
N ALA A 755 30.67 -4.20 28.31
CA ALA A 755 30.97 -2.79 28.13
C ALA A 755 30.85 -2.00 29.45
N ALA A 756 29.78 -2.23 30.23
CA ALA A 756 29.59 -1.58 31.52
C ALA A 756 30.73 -1.89 32.51
N LYS A 757 31.20 -3.15 32.55
CA LYS A 757 32.34 -3.56 33.38
C LYS A 757 33.63 -2.88 32.94
N ALA A 758 33.92 -2.87 31.63
CA ALA A 758 35.10 -2.21 31.09
C ALA A 758 35.12 -0.70 31.40
N GLU A 759 33.96 -0.04 31.32
CA GLU A 759 33.82 1.38 31.70
C GLU A 759 34.04 1.61 33.20
N ALA A 760 33.49 0.76 34.06
CA ALA A 760 33.68 0.84 35.51
C ALA A 760 35.13 0.61 35.95
N GLU A 761 35.90 -0.19 35.20
CA GLU A 761 37.32 -0.47 35.43
C GLU A 761 38.25 0.64 34.92
N GLY A 762 37.71 1.77 34.46
CA GLY A 762 38.47 2.91 33.95
C GLY A 762 38.80 2.84 32.46
N GLY A 763 38.24 1.86 31.74
CA GLY A 763 38.28 1.83 30.28
C GLY A 763 37.45 2.98 29.70
N GLY A 764 38.08 3.91 29.00
CA GLY A 764 37.35 4.95 28.28
C GLY A 764 36.40 4.36 27.23
N ARG A 765 35.33 5.08 26.90
CA ARG A 765 34.40 4.70 25.83
C ARG A 765 35.11 4.81 24.47
N VAL A 766 35.31 3.69 23.79
CA VAL A 766 35.86 3.67 22.43
C VAL A 766 34.71 3.83 21.43
N ARG A 767 34.78 4.88 20.61
CA ARG A 767 33.86 5.08 19.47
C ARG A 767 34.14 3.98 18.45
N GLY A 768 33.19 3.08 18.28
CA GLY A 768 33.32 1.96 17.34
C GLY A 768 33.12 2.38 15.88
N ALA A 769 33.39 1.45 14.95
CA ALA A 769 33.23 1.65 13.49
C ALA A 769 31.82 2.12 13.07
N LEU A 770 30.80 1.92 13.93
CA LEU A 770 29.47 2.45 13.68
C LEU A 770 29.43 3.99 13.79
N ALA A 771 30.16 4.59 14.73
CA ALA A 771 30.23 6.05 14.88
C ALA A 771 30.85 6.69 13.63
N GLU A 772 31.96 6.13 13.15
CA GLU A 772 32.63 6.56 11.91
C GLU A 772 31.70 6.43 10.70
N LYS A 773 31.01 5.29 10.57
CA LYS A 773 30.05 5.04 9.49
C LYS A 773 28.88 6.03 9.51
N LEU A 774 28.46 6.46 10.70
CA LEU A 774 27.39 7.46 10.88
C LEU A 774 27.92 8.90 10.78
N GLY A 775 29.24 9.12 10.73
CA GLY A 775 29.86 10.44 10.63
C GLY A 775 29.71 11.28 11.90
N ILE A 776 29.75 10.66 13.07
CA ILE A 776 29.54 11.33 14.37
C ILE A 776 30.86 11.97 14.85
N PRO A 777 30.90 13.29 15.14
CA PRO A 777 32.10 13.98 15.64
C PRO A 777 32.54 13.50 17.02
N ASP A 778 33.86 13.36 17.24
CA ASP A 778 34.48 12.78 18.44
C ASP A 778 34.27 13.57 19.75
N ASP A 779 33.87 14.83 19.63
CA ASP A 779 33.63 15.77 20.73
C ASP A 779 32.18 15.79 21.24
N ARG A 780 31.23 15.17 20.51
CA ARG A 780 29.79 15.21 20.84
C ARG A 780 29.30 13.95 21.53
N LYS A 781 28.50 14.08 22.59
CA LYS A 781 27.80 12.95 23.21
C LYS A 781 26.66 12.45 22.29
N ILE A 782 26.32 11.18 22.35
CA ILE A 782 25.35 10.51 21.47
C ILE A 782 24.09 10.17 22.27
N LEU A 783 22.93 10.68 21.84
CA LEU A 783 21.63 10.35 22.43
C LEU A 783 20.91 9.37 21.51
N LEU A 784 20.33 8.31 22.05
CA LEU A 784 19.46 7.40 21.28
C LEU A 784 18.00 7.69 21.62
N TYR A 785 17.19 8.10 20.64
CA TYR A 785 15.75 8.18 20.79
C TYR A 785 15.07 6.94 20.19
N ALA A 786 14.43 6.13 21.04
CA ALA A 786 13.82 4.86 20.66
C ALA A 786 12.40 4.72 21.26
N PRO A 787 11.39 5.37 20.67
CA PRO A 787 10.02 5.35 21.17
C PRO A 787 9.26 4.07 20.77
N THR A 788 8.14 3.84 21.43
CA THR A 788 7.26 2.71 21.19
C THR A 788 6.44 2.89 19.92
N PHE A 789 6.19 1.79 19.21
CA PHE A 789 5.31 1.80 18.03
C PHE A 789 3.87 2.19 18.39
N ARG A 790 3.33 3.16 17.66
CA ARG A 790 1.93 3.57 17.67
C ARG A 790 1.24 3.04 16.42
N SER A 791 0.19 2.24 16.59
CA SER A 791 -0.61 1.76 15.47
C SER A 791 -1.61 2.83 15.03
N SER A 792 -1.58 3.21 13.75
CA SER A 792 -2.70 3.93 13.13
C SER A 792 -3.97 3.08 13.20
N PRO A 793 -5.17 3.69 13.35
CA PRO A 793 -6.46 2.99 13.26
C PRO A 793 -6.64 2.14 11.98
N ASP A 794 -5.83 2.42 10.95
CA ASP A 794 -5.96 1.88 9.60
C ASP A 794 -4.84 0.89 9.22
N GLY A 795 -3.86 0.67 10.10
CA GLY A 795 -2.75 -0.26 9.87
C GLY A 795 -1.77 0.14 8.75
N ALA A 796 -1.86 1.37 8.23
CA ALA A 796 -0.96 1.90 7.21
C ALA A 796 0.42 2.31 7.80
N VAL A 797 1.46 2.23 6.96
CA VAL A 797 2.81 2.77 7.25
C VAL A 797 2.71 4.29 7.40
N GLN A 798 2.96 4.83 8.59
CA GLN A 798 2.96 6.27 8.84
C GLN A 798 4.36 6.89 8.73
N LYS A 799 4.41 8.18 8.37
CA LYS A 799 5.56 9.03 8.63
C LYS A 799 5.66 9.17 10.16
N PHE A 800 6.79 8.81 10.75
CA PHE A 800 7.01 9.03 12.18
C PHE A 800 7.53 10.45 12.36
N GLU A 801 6.72 11.28 12.99
CA GLU A 801 7.10 12.60 13.44
C GLU A 801 7.35 12.52 14.94
N PRO A 802 8.55 12.90 15.42
CA PRO A 802 8.82 12.93 16.84
C PRO A 802 7.89 13.96 17.52
N PRO A 803 7.49 13.71 18.78
CA PRO A 803 6.63 14.60 19.57
C PRO A 803 7.31 15.90 20.02
N PHE A 804 8.49 16.22 19.48
CA PHE A 804 9.27 17.42 19.74
C PHE A 804 9.92 17.88 18.44
N ASP A 805 10.26 19.16 18.35
CA ASP A 805 10.90 19.75 17.19
C ASP A 805 12.38 19.31 17.10
N VAL A 806 12.74 18.64 16.00
CA VAL A 806 14.11 18.17 15.77
C VAL A 806 15.06 19.27 15.34
N GLU A 807 14.54 20.34 14.73
CA GLU A 807 15.32 21.53 14.37
C GLU A 807 15.65 22.32 15.64
N GLU A 808 14.66 22.55 16.51
CA GLU A 808 14.89 23.17 17.83
C GLU A 808 15.90 22.36 18.66
N PHE A 809 15.77 21.04 18.69
CA PHE A 809 16.76 20.17 19.33
C PHE A 809 18.15 20.38 18.74
N ALA A 810 18.28 20.38 17.40
CA ALA A 810 19.56 20.52 16.72
C ALA A 810 20.19 21.90 16.91
N GLU A 811 19.39 22.95 17.07
CA GLU A 811 19.85 24.31 17.37
C GLU A 811 20.34 24.44 18.81
N ARG A 812 19.54 23.97 19.79
CA ARG A 812 19.86 24.10 21.21
C ARG A 812 20.96 23.16 21.69
N PHE A 813 21.01 21.95 21.12
CA PHE A 813 21.84 20.88 21.62
C PHE A 813 22.84 20.32 20.61
N GLY A 814 22.74 20.65 19.32
CA GLY A 814 23.53 20.03 18.26
C GLY A 814 25.05 20.23 18.36
N ASP A 815 25.51 21.21 19.14
CA ASP A 815 26.92 21.43 19.42
C ASP A 815 27.46 20.49 20.51
N ARG A 816 26.58 19.95 21.36
CA ARG A 816 26.91 19.02 22.47
C ARG A 816 26.50 17.58 22.17
N TYR A 817 25.41 17.39 21.43
CA TYR A 817 24.75 16.11 21.23
C TYR A 817 24.54 15.76 19.76
N VAL A 818 24.59 14.47 19.45
CA VAL A 818 24.05 13.87 18.22
C VAL A 818 22.90 12.95 18.61
N LEU A 819 21.71 13.17 18.05
CA LEU A 819 20.52 12.36 18.30
C LEU A 819 20.36 11.27 17.23
N LEU A 820 20.45 10.01 17.65
CA LEU A 820 20.15 8.85 16.82
C LEU A 820 18.66 8.53 16.96
N MET A 821 17.89 8.68 15.88
CA MET A 821 16.46 8.40 15.88
C MET A 821 16.18 6.99 15.37
N ARG A 822 15.61 6.14 16.24
CA ARG A 822 15.27 4.75 15.95
C ARG A 822 13.76 4.53 16.05
N SER A 823 13.06 4.71 14.94
CA SER A 823 11.63 4.38 14.85
C SER A 823 11.40 2.89 14.60
N HIS A 824 10.15 2.44 14.75
CA HIS A 824 9.75 1.08 14.39
C HIS A 824 9.88 0.86 12.87
N TYR A 825 10.21 -0.36 12.42
CA TYR A 825 10.42 -0.68 11.00
C TYR A 825 9.17 -0.50 10.10
N LEU A 826 7.99 -0.30 10.69
CA LEU A 826 6.75 0.03 9.97
C LEU A 826 6.55 1.54 9.78
N ASN A 827 7.45 2.36 10.31
CA ASN A 827 7.43 3.81 10.17
C ASN A 827 8.54 4.26 9.21
N ASN A 828 8.33 5.40 8.57
CA ASN A 828 9.38 6.11 7.85
C ASN A 828 9.74 7.37 8.64
N VAL A 829 11.01 7.53 8.99
CA VAL A 829 11.54 8.77 9.53
C VAL A 829 11.91 9.68 8.37
N VAL A 830 11.48 10.95 8.43
CA VAL A 830 11.91 12.00 7.51
C VAL A 830 12.49 13.11 8.35
N LEU A 831 13.79 13.37 8.21
CA LEU A 831 14.49 14.43 8.92
C LEU A 831 14.67 15.65 8.00
N PRO A 832 14.46 16.89 8.51
CA PRO A 832 14.81 18.11 7.79
C PRO A 832 16.29 18.15 7.39
N PRO A 833 16.66 18.75 6.24
CA PRO A 833 18.08 18.89 5.86
C PRO A 833 18.93 19.69 6.87
N SER A 834 18.32 20.65 7.59
CA SER A 834 18.92 21.52 8.59
C SER A 834 19.57 20.76 9.77
N VAL A 835 19.04 19.58 10.11
CA VAL A 835 19.51 18.78 11.24
C VAL A 835 20.60 17.76 10.87
N ARG A 836 21.03 17.74 9.61
CA ARG A 836 22.01 16.75 9.11
C ARG A 836 23.31 16.79 9.93
N GLY A 837 23.75 15.61 10.38
CA GLY A 837 24.93 15.44 11.23
C GLY A 837 24.70 15.74 12.72
N ARG A 838 23.54 16.29 13.08
CA ARG A 838 23.08 16.51 14.47
C ARG A 838 21.96 15.55 14.86
N VAL A 839 21.10 15.19 13.92
CA VAL A 839 20.07 14.15 14.06
C VAL A 839 20.24 13.13 12.93
N ILE A 840 20.28 11.85 13.26
CA ILE A 840 20.59 10.77 12.32
C ILE A 840 19.53 9.67 12.42
N ASP A 841 18.87 9.34 11.31
CA ASP A 841 17.97 8.20 11.24
C ASP A 841 18.76 6.89 11.25
N VAL A 842 18.55 6.09 12.29
CA VAL A 842 19.15 4.77 12.48
C VAL A 842 18.11 3.65 12.44
N SER A 843 16.88 3.93 11.99
CA SER A 843 15.79 2.94 11.89
C SER A 843 16.12 1.78 10.93
N GLY A 844 17.02 2.01 9.97
CA GLY A 844 17.57 0.97 9.07
C GLY A 844 18.59 0.03 9.73
N ILE A 845 19.09 0.35 10.93
CA ILE A 845 20.01 -0.49 11.69
C ILE A 845 19.19 -1.46 12.54
N HIS A 846 19.01 -2.66 12.01
CA HIS A 846 18.16 -3.69 12.56
C HIS A 846 18.60 -4.19 13.95
N ASP A 847 19.89 -4.51 14.13
CA ASP A 847 20.44 -4.88 15.43
C ASP A 847 20.58 -3.64 16.32
N VAL A 848 19.91 -3.65 17.47
CA VAL A 848 19.91 -2.51 18.40
C VAL A 848 21.13 -2.46 19.30
N THR A 849 21.75 -3.62 19.54
CA THR A 849 22.86 -3.75 20.49
C THR A 849 24.02 -2.80 20.18
N PRO A 850 24.47 -2.65 18.92
CA PRO A 850 25.49 -1.68 18.58
C PRO A 850 25.09 -0.22 18.83
N LEU A 851 23.80 0.11 18.74
CA LEU A 851 23.31 1.46 19.02
C LEU A 851 23.26 1.74 20.52
N TYR A 852 22.91 0.74 21.35
CA TYR A 852 23.01 0.86 22.80
C TYR A 852 24.45 1.11 23.24
N LEU A 853 25.38 0.29 22.75
CA LEU A 853 26.81 0.42 23.06
C LEU A 853 27.36 1.79 22.65
N LEU A 854 26.87 2.33 21.53
CA LEU A 854 27.28 3.63 21.00
C LEU A 854 26.67 4.82 21.77
N ALA A 855 25.44 4.71 22.25
CA ALA A 855 24.71 5.84 22.82
C ALA A 855 25.11 6.14 24.27
N ASP A 856 25.37 7.41 24.58
CA ASP A 856 25.72 7.91 25.91
C ASP A 856 24.51 8.10 26.83
N ALA A 857 23.32 8.31 26.26
CA ALA A 857 22.05 8.25 26.98
C ALA A 857 20.91 7.77 26.06
N LEU A 858 19.84 7.27 26.67
CA LEU A 858 18.63 6.81 25.99
C LEU A 858 17.44 7.72 26.31
N ILE A 859 16.72 8.15 25.28
CA ILE A 859 15.41 8.77 25.37
C ILE A 859 14.39 7.73 24.87
N THR A 860 13.42 7.36 25.69
CA THR A 860 12.41 6.37 25.34
C THR A 860 11.09 6.66 26.05
N ASP A 861 10.14 5.76 25.94
CA ASP A 861 8.81 5.84 26.55
C ASP A 861 8.47 4.45 27.14
N TYR A 862 7.30 3.89 26.82
CA TYR A 862 6.85 2.54 27.20
C TYR A 862 7.46 1.44 26.32
N SER A 863 8.79 1.43 26.19
CA SER A 863 9.50 0.48 25.35
C SER A 863 10.33 -0.49 26.18
N SER A 864 10.35 -1.78 25.81
CA SER A 864 11.14 -2.79 26.52
C SER A 864 12.66 -2.59 26.38
N VAL A 865 13.10 -1.68 25.49
CA VAL A 865 14.52 -1.32 25.30
C VAL A 865 15.17 -0.78 26.57
N MET A 866 14.39 -0.15 27.47
CA MET A 866 14.90 0.37 28.74
C MET A 866 15.52 -0.72 29.61
N PHE A 867 14.94 -1.93 29.60
CA PHE A 867 15.45 -3.04 30.41
C PHE A 867 16.83 -3.49 29.94
N ASP A 868 17.11 -3.47 28.63
CA ASP A 868 18.41 -3.82 28.08
C ASP A 868 19.43 -2.69 28.29
N TYR A 869 19.03 -1.45 27.95
CA TYR A 869 19.94 -0.30 28.00
C TYR A 869 20.39 0.03 29.43
N ALA A 870 19.52 -0.21 30.43
CA ALA A 870 19.86 0.00 31.84
C ALA A 870 21.12 -0.78 32.28
N LEU A 871 21.44 -1.92 31.65
CA LEU A 871 22.63 -2.72 31.95
C LEU A 871 23.94 -1.95 31.75
N LEU A 872 23.93 -0.90 30.93
CA LEU A 872 25.08 -0.02 30.72
C LEU A 872 25.30 0.96 31.89
N GLY A 873 24.30 1.13 32.77
CA GLY A 873 24.35 2.10 33.86
C GLY A 873 24.26 3.57 33.41
N ARG A 874 23.99 3.82 32.13
CA ARG A 874 23.97 5.14 31.49
C ARG A 874 22.63 5.88 31.69
N PRO A 875 22.60 7.23 31.61
CA PRO A 875 21.38 8.01 31.77
C PRO A 875 20.24 7.59 30.83
N MET A 876 19.02 7.65 31.35
CA MET A 876 17.79 7.39 30.62
C MET A 876 16.78 8.49 30.91
N LEU A 877 16.06 8.95 29.88
CA LEU A 877 14.95 9.89 29.99
C LEU A 877 13.70 9.25 29.38
N PHE A 878 12.56 9.39 30.07
CA PHE A 878 11.30 8.81 29.67
C PHE A 878 10.35 9.90 29.20
N PHE A 879 10.26 10.13 27.89
CA PHE A 879 9.35 11.12 27.31
C PHE A 879 7.97 10.51 27.06
N ALA A 880 7.12 10.67 28.06
CA ALA A 880 5.81 10.06 28.24
C ALA A 880 4.67 11.03 27.85
N TYR A 881 4.80 11.72 26.72
CA TYR A 881 3.91 12.82 26.28
C TYR A 881 2.42 12.45 26.14
N ASP A 882 2.10 11.15 26.06
CA ASP A 882 0.74 10.64 25.93
C ASP A 882 0.41 9.57 26.99
N LEU A 883 0.97 9.72 28.20
CA LEU A 883 0.82 8.78 29.31
C LEU A 883 -0.63 8.44 29.64
N ASP A 884 -1.50 9.45 29.75
CA ASP A 884 -2.90 9.23 30.09
C ASP A 884 -3.63 8.46 29.00
N ASP A 885 -3.40 8.79 27.73
CA ASP A 885 -3.97 8.07 26.59
C ASP A 885 -3.40 6.65 26.48
N TYR A 886 -2.12 6.47 26.82
CA TYR A 886 -1.45 5.18 26.83
C TYR A 886 -2.06 4.26 27.87
N VAL A 887 -2.12 4.72 29.12
CA VAL A 887 -2.53 3.92 30.27
C VAL A 887 -4.02 3.59 30.19
N ASN A 888 -4.85 4.53 29.74
CA ASN A 888 -6.29 4.33 29.62
C ASN A 888 -6.71 3.61 28.32
N GLY A 889 -5.93 3.75 27.24
CA GLY A 889 -6.26 3.21 25.92
C GLY A 889 -5.62 1.86 25.55
N LEU A 890 -4.59 1.39 26.26
CA LEU A 890 -3.84 0.20 25.85
C LEU A 890 -4.12 -1.06 26.65
N ARG A 891 -3.83 -2.18 25.98
CA ARG A 891 -3.66 -3.53 26.56
C ARG A 891 -2.90 -3.37 27.88
N GLY A 892 -3.56 -3.64 29.02
CA GLY A 892 -2.98 -3.34 30.34
C GLY A 892 -1.51 -3.77 30.49
N THR A 893 -0.74 -3.03 31.28
CA THR A 893 0.70 -3.27 31.46
C THR A 893 0.97 -4.22 32.63
N TYR A 894 2.17 -4.81 32.67
CA TYR A 894 2.71 -5.50 33.85
C TYR A 894 3.59 -4.60 34.71
N PHE A 895 3.98 -3.46 34.16
CA PHE A 895 5.00 -2.58 34.71
C PHE A 895 4.47 -1.14 34.72
N ASP A 896 4.67 -0.49 35.86
CA ASP A 896 4.28 0.90 36.11
C ASP A 896 5.51 1.78 35.92
N LEU A 897 5.53 2.52 34.81
CA LEU A 897 6.67 3.34 34.42
C LEU A 897 6.92 4.48 35.41
N VAL A 898 5.87 5.18 35.84
CA VAL A 898 5.99 6.34 36.74
C VAL A 898 6.62 5.92 38.06
N LYS A 899 6.28 4.72 38.54
CA LYS A 899 6.77 4.21 39.83
C LYS A 899 8.19 3.63 39.78
N HIS A 900 8.55 2.97 38.67
CA HIS A 900 9.78 2.16 38.61
C HIS A 900 10.82 2.69 37.61
N ALA A 901 10.60 3.85 36.98
CA ALA A 901 11.53 4.39 35.98
C ALA A 901 12.95 4.60 36.56
N PRO A 902 14.00 4.15 35.85
CA PRO A 902 15.39 4.38 36.21
C PRO A 902 15.92 5.77 35.77
N GLY A 903 15.03 6.75 35.63
CA GLY A 903 15.31 8.08 35.11
C GLY A 903 14.07 8.97 35.18
N PRO A 904 14.20 10.28 34.91
CA PRO A 904 13.07 11.20 34.95
C PRO A 904 12.01 10.81 33.91
N VAL A 905 10.75 10.79 34.35
CA VAL A 905 9.56 10.68 33.50
C VAL A 905 9.02 12.08 33.29
N VAL A 906 8.98 12.50 32.04
CA VAL A 906 8.59 13.86 31.63
C VAL A 906 7.50 13.78 30.57
N GLU A 907 6.55 14.70 30.61
CA GLU A 907 5.40 14.70 29.70
C GLU A 907 5.48 15.85 28.69
N ARG A 908 6.25 16.89 28.99
CA ARG A 908 6.39 18.08 28.15
C ARG A 908 7.79 18.22 27.56
N THR A 909 7.87 18.76 26.35
CA THR A 909 9.13 18.97 25.63
C THR A 909 10.11 19.85 26.41
N GLU A 910 9.61 20.87 27.11
CA GLU A 910 10.42 21.78 27.93
C GLU A 910 11.07 21.07 29.11
N GLU A 911 10.40 20.08 29.70
CA GLU A 911 10.94 19.24 30.78
C GLU A 911 12.03 18.30 30.24
N LEU A 912 11.81 17.71 29.07
CA LEU A 912 12.82 16.94 28.37
C LEU A 912 14.06 17.78 28.09
N TYR A 913 13.89 18.99 27.56
CA TYR A 913 15.00 19.90 27.23
C TYR A 913 15.71 20.41 28.49
N SER A 914 14.97 20.69 29.56
CA SER A 914 15.57 21.05 30.86
C SER A 914 16.44 19.91 31.41
N ALA A 915 16.01 18.65 31.25
CA ALA A 915 16.80 17.50 31.66
C ALA A 915 18.04 17.27 30.77
N LEU A 916 17.95 17.64 29.49
CA LEU A 916 19.09 17.58 28.56
C LEU A 916 20.09 18.72 28.76
N ASP A 917 19.69 19.86 29.30
CA ASP A 917 20.61 20.97 29.57
C ASP A 917 21.70 20.58 30.58
N ASP A 918 21.35 19.76 31.58
CA ASP A 918 22.27 19.20 32.57
C ASP A 918 22.10 17.66 32.69
N LEU A 919 22.43 16.97 31.60
CA LEU A 919 22.41 15.50 31.56
C LEU A 919 23.33 14.87 32.61
N ASP A 920 24.41 15.54 33.00
CA ASP A 920 25.35 15.04 34.01
C ASP A 920 24.75 15.12 35.42
N ALA A 921 23.89 16.11 35.71
CA ALA A 921 23.06 16.09 36.92
C ALA A 921 22.04 14.93 36.87
N VAL A 922 21.35 14.72 35.75
CA VAL A 922 20.44 13.58 35.59
C VAL A 922 21.16 12.24 35.81
N ASP A 923 22.40 12.10 35.29
CA ASP A 923 23.23 10.93 35.52
C ASP A 923 23.47 10.71 37.02
N ARG A 924 23.96 11.72 37.74
CA ARG A 924 24.25 11.62 39.18
C ARG A 924 22.99 11.35 40.01
N ASP A 925 21.94 12.13 39.81
CA ASP A 925 20.74 12.13 40.66
C ASP A 925 19.95 10.83 40.55
N TRP A 926 20.00 10.18 39.37
CA TRP A 926 19.30 8.93 39.11
C TRP A 926 20.19 7.69 39.17
N ALA A 927 21.47 7.81 39.57
CA ALA A 927 22.41 6.69 39.60
C ALA A 927 21.92 5.52 40.48
N ASP A 928 21.39 5.82 41.66
CA ASP A 928 20.88 4.78 42.57
C ASP A 928 19.56 4.17 42.11
N ALA A 929 18.72 4.93 41.40
CA ALA A 929 17.53 4.39 40.74
C ALA A 929 17.93 3.42 39.61
N ARG A 930 18.92 3.77 38.77
CA ARG A 930 19.45 2.88 37.73
C ARG A 930 20.03 1.59 38.32
N LYS A 931 20.84 1.69 39.39
CA LYS A 931 21.40 0.50 40.07
C LYS A 931 20.30 -0.42 40.61
N ARG A 932 19.28 0.13 41.28
CA ARG A 932 18.14 -0.65 41.77
C ARG A 932 17.37 -1.31 40.63
N PHE A 933 17.14 -0.58 39.54
CA PHE A 933 16.46 -1.10 38.37
C PHE A 933 17.23 -2.24 37.72
N VAL A 934 18.56 -2.15 37.59
CA VAL A 934 19.39 -3.26 37.09
C VAL A 934 19.36 -4.47 38.03
N ALA A 935 19.39 -4.24 39.35
CA ALA A 935 19.28 -5.32 40.31
C ALA A 935 17.92 -6.07 40.22
N GLU A 936 16.84 -5.34 39.97
CA GLU A 936 15.48 -5.90 39.86
C GLU A 936 15.18 -6.51 38.47
N PHE A 937 15.62 -5.83 37.40
CA PHE A 937 15.26 -6.16 36.01
C PHE A 937 16.44 -6.62 35.13
N GLY A 938 17.61 -6.86 35.71
CA GLY A 938 18.79 -7.43 35.07
C GLY A 938 19.45 -8.56 35.86
N GLU A 939 18.75 -9.14 36.83
CA GLU A 939 19.27 -10.13 37.81
C GLU A 939 20.11 -11.27 37.19
N TYR A 940 19.70 -11.79 36.03
CA TYR A 940 20.39 -12.89 35.37
C TYR A 940 21.36 -12.43 34.26
N ASP A 941 21.36 -11.15 33.86
CA ASP A 941 22.27 -10.62 32.84
C ASP A 941 23.68 -10.40 33.43
N ARG A 942 24.48 -11.46 33.52
CA ARG A 942 25.83 -11.44 34.14
C ARG A 942 26.98 -11.25 33.16
N GLY A 943 26.68 -11.16 31.86
CA GLY A 943 27.67 -11.05 30.80
C GLY A 943 28.18 -12.39 30.28
N ASP A 944 27.48 -13.48 30.59
CA ASP A 944 27.86 -14.84 30.19
C ASP A 944 26.67 -15.73 29.78
N ALA A 945 25.52 -15.13 29.46
CA ALA A 945 24.30 -15.84 29.08
C ALA A 945 24.52 -16.73 27.85
N ALA A 946 25.19 -16.21 26.80
CA ALA A 946 25.52 -16.98 25.60
C ALA A 946 26.37 -18.20 25.96
N ARG A 947 27.41 -18.01 26.79
CA ARG A 947 28.29 -19.09 27.25
C ARG A 947 27.51 -20.13 28.04
N GLN A 948 26.66 -19.72 28.98
CA GLN A 948 25.83 -20.63 29.78
C GLN A 948 24.92 -21.48 28.89
N ILE A 949 24.25 -20.87 27.90
CA ILE A 949 23.38 -21.58 26.96
C ILE A 949 24.20 -22.57 26.11
N VAL A 950 25.37 -22.15 25.63
CA VAL A 950 26.26 -23.01 24.84
C VAL A 950 26.77 -24.20 25.65
N ASP A 951 27.26 -23.96 26.87
CA ASP A 951 27.76 -25.00 27.77
C ASP A 951 26.65 -25.97 28.21
N THR A 952 25.42 -25.48 28.41
CA THR A 952 24.29 -26.30 28.86
C THR A 952 23.76 -27.21 27.75
N PHE A 953 23.58 -26.69 26.53
CA PHE A 953 22.84 -27.42 25.49
C PHE A 953 23.72 -28.02 24.40
N PHE A 954 24.91 -27.47 24.15
CA PHE A 954 25.72 -27.84 22.99
C PHE A 954 27.03 -28.52 23.36
N ARG A 955 27.53 -28.33 24.59
CA ARG A 955 28.71 -29.02 25.09
C ARG A 955 28.31 -30.39 25.63
N ARG A 956 28.87 -31.46 25.07
CA ARG A 956 28.75 -32.80 25.67
C ARG A 956 29.74 -32.92 26.81
N GLY A 957 29.29 -33.45 27.95
CA GLY A 957 30.17 -33.88 29.03
C GLY A 957 31.23 -34.85 28.49
N GLY A 958 32.49 -34.41 28.50
CA GLY A 958 33.60 -35.18 27.94
C GLY A 958 34.87 -34.37 27.66
N GLN A 959 35.29 -33.52 28.59
CA GLN A 959 36.70 -33.27 28.93
C GLN A 959 36.71 -32.55 30.29
N LYS A 960 36.71 -33.35 31.35
CA LYS A 960 37.48 -33.03 32.55
C LYS A 960 38.94 -33.29 32.23
#